data_AF-A0A822UYK9-F1
#
_entry.id   AF-A0A822UYK9-F1
#
_cell.length_a   1.000
_cell.length_b   1.000
_cell.length_c   1.000
_cell.angle_alpha   90.00
_cell.angle_beta   90.00
_cell.angle_gamma   90.00
#
_symmetry.space_group_name_H-M   'P 1'
#
loop_
_entity.id
_entity.type
_entity.pdbx_description
1 polymer ?
#
loop_
_entity_poly.entity_id
_entity_poly.type
_entity_poly.pdbx_seq_one_letter_code
_entity_poly.pdbx_strand_id
1 'polypeptide(L)'
;MSSDPLLQPYQLKHLTLRNRIIVTSHEPAYPEDGMPKGRYRAYTVERAKGGVALTMTAGSAAVSRDSPPVFNNLLVYKDEIVPWIREMTDAVHEEGAAIMIQLTHLGRRTRWDKGDWLPILAPSHHREAAHRAFPKKIEDWDIERIIKDFADAAERMKAGGMDGVELEAYGHLIDQFVSPLTNELDGPYGGPLENRMRFCLDVFRAMRERVGDDFILGVRYTADECLEGGTGKAEGIEIARRLKDSGLIDYLNVIRGHIDTDPGLTDVIPIQGMANAPHLDFAGEIRAATSFPTFHAAKIPDVATARHAIAAGKVDMVGMTRAHMTDPHIVRKIMEKREDDIRPCVGANYCLDRIYQGGLAFCIHNAATGREETMPHEIPKAAERRKVVIVGAGPAGLEAARVCAERGHEVVVFEAANNPGGQIRLTAQSERRREMISIIDWRMSQCERLGVTFHFNNWAEADTVLSENPEVVIIATGGLPHIDVLSRGNDLVVSAWDIISGDVKPGTNVLVFDDAGDHAGLQAAECLAKAGAKVEIMTPDRAFAPEVMAMNLVPYMRSLQKLDVTFTVTYRLEAAERNGNQLIAHVGSDYGGVTKSRTVDQIVVNHGTIPLDDLYFDLKPGSKNLGEISYDALLAGTTQTVERNPDGAYRLFRIGDAVAARNTHAAIYDALRLAKDI
;
A
#
# COMPACT_ATOMS: atom_id res chain seq x y z
N MET A 1 21.43 -13.98 -25.52
CA MET A 1 20.83 -12.92 -24.68
C MET A 1 19.36 -12.80 -25.06
N SER A 2 18.47 -12.48 -24.12
CA SER A 2 17.04 -12.23 -24.43
C SER A 2 16.89 -11.10 -25.45
N SER A 3 15.78 -11.02 -26.18
CA SER A 3 15.43 -9.83 -26.98
C SER A 3 14.51 -8.88 -26.22
N ASP A 4 14.04 -9.27 -25.03
CA ASP A 4 13.22 -8.40 -24.19
C ASP A 4 14.09 -7.26 -23.63
N PRO A 5 13.71 -5.98 -23.84
CA PRO A 5 14.45 -4.83 -23.32
C PRO A 5 14.57 -4.85 -21.78
N LEU A 6 13.58 -5.40 -21.07
CA LEU A 6 13.63 -5.47 -19.61
C LEU A 6 14.69 -6.43 -19.10
N LEU A 7 14.99 -7.49 -19.85
CA LEU A 7 15.95 -8.53 -19.45
C LEU A 7 17.39 -8.23 -19.92
N GLN A 8 17.63 -7.06 -20.53
CA GLN A 8 18.99 -6.66 -20.90
C GLN A 8 19.75 -6.16 -19.67
N PRO A 9 21.02 -6.56 -19.50
CA PRO A 9 21.83 -6.03 -18.42
C PRO A 9 22.06 -4.52 -18.58
N TYR A 10 22.41 -3.87 -17.48
CA TYR A 10 22.82 -2.46 -17.45
C TYR A 10 24.15 -2.30 -16.70
N GLN A 11 25.07 -1.54 -17.29
CA GLN A 11 26.34 -1.22 -16.65
C GLN A 11 26.23 0.13 -15.93
N LEU A 12 26.28 0.13 -14.61
CA LEU A 12 26.34 1.33 -13.78
C LEU A 12 27.74 1.42 -13.17
N LYS A 13 28.60 2.26 -13.76
CA LYS A 13 30.03 2.33 -13.43
C LYS A 13 30.68 0.94 -13.49
N HIS A 14 31.05 0.36 -12.35
CA HIS A 14 31.69 -0.95 -12.22
C HIS A 14 30.66 -2.08 -11.96
N LEU A 15 29.44 -1.72 -11.54
CA LEU A 15 28.36 -2.65 -11.20
C LEU A 15 27.56 -3.04 -12.45
N THR A 16 27.54 -4.34 -12.78
CA THR A 16 26.69 -4.89 -13.84
C THR A 16 25.37 -5.37 -13.23
N LEU A 17 24.28 -4.66 -13.50
CA LEU A 17 22.93 -5.06 -13.13
C LEU A 17 22.38 -6.07 -14.15
N ARG A 18 21.85 -7.19 -13.66
CA ARG A 18 21.44 -8.33 -14.51
C ARG A 18 20.26 -8.07 -15.47
N ASN A 19 19.47 -7.04 -15.22
CA ASN A 19 18.32 -6.63 -16.03
C ASN A 19 17.97 -5.14 -15.76
N ARG A 20 16.87 -4.63 -16.32
CA ARG A 20 16.46 -3.21 -16.21
C ARG A 20 15.44 -2.91 -15.12
N ILE A 21 15.08 -3.89 -14.28
CA ILE A 21 14.00 -3.75 -13.30
C ILE A 21 14.58 -3.58 -11.90
N ILE A 22 14.12 -2.55 -11.19
CA ILE A 22 14.50 -2.29 -9.80
C ILE A 22 13.28 -2.19 -8.88
N VAL A 23 13.50 -2.51 -7.62
CA VAL A 23 12.62 -2.11 -6.51
C VAL A 23 13.21 -0.84 -5.94
N THR A 24 12.55 0.31 -6.16
CA THR A 24 13.03 1.58 -5.61
C THR A 24 12.78 1.65 -4.11
N SER A 25 13.56 2.51 -3.46
CA SER A 25 13.47 2.89 -2.06
C SER A 25 12.02 3.16 -1.64
N HIS A 26 11.60 2.50 -0.57
CA HIS A 26 10.29 2.62 0.06
C HIS A 26 10.41 2.17 1.52
N GLU A 27 9.61 2.77 2.40
CA GLU A 27 9.63 2.46 3.83
C GLU A 27 8.48 1.50 4.16
N PRO A 28 8.74 0.22 4.49
CA PRO A 28 7.70 -0.71 4.88
C PRO A 28 7.42 -0.71 6.40
N ALA A 29 8.17 0.06 7.19
CA ALA A 29 8.11 0.11 8.65
C ALA A 29 8.49 -1.20 9.36
N TYR A 30 9.22 -2.10 8.68
CA TYR A 30 9.70 -3.37 9.21
C TYR A 30 10.91 -3.36 10.17
N PRO A 31 11.64 -2.26 10.41
CA PRO A 31 12.72 -2.27 11.37
C PRO A 31 12.32 -2.73 12.78
N GLU A 32 13.22 -3.46 13.43
CA GLU A 32 13.13 -3.83 14.82
C GLU A 32 14.30 -3.16 15.56
N ASP A 33 14.00 -2.33 16.57
CA ASP A 33 14.98 -1.49 17.27
C ASP A 33 15.78 -0.55 16.34
N GLY A 34 15.20 -0.21 15.18
CA GLY A 34 15.86 0.58 14.13
C GLY A 34 16.80 -0.22 13.22
N MET A 35 16.77 -1.56 13.29
CA MET A 35 17.64 -2.47 12.53
C MET A 35 16.85 -3.33 11.53
N PRO A 36 17.45 -3.72 10.38
CA PRO A 36 16.81 -4.57 9.39
C PRO A 36 16.95 -6.06 9.75
N LYS A 37 16.24 -6.50 10.79
CA LYS A 37 16.26 -7.90 11.26
C LYS A 37 15.48 -8.84 10.31
N GLY A 38 15.11 -10.02 10.80
CA GLY A 38 14.54 -11.15 10.04
C GLY A 38 13.48 -10.76 9.01
N ARG A 39 12.40 -10.08 9.43
CA ARG A 39 11.31 -9.66 8.53
C ARG A 39 11.79 -8.82 7.36
N TYR A 40 12.58 -7.78 7.63
CA TYR A 40 13.02 -6.87 6.58
C TYR A 40 13.99 -7.57 5.62
N ARG A 41 14.91 -8.38 6.15
CA ARG A 41 15.78 -9.21 5.33
C ARG A 41 14.98 -10.16 4.44
N ALA A 42 14.05 -10.94 5.01
CA ALA A 42 13.23 -11.91 4.28
C ALA A 42 12.42 -11.23 3.17
N TYR A 43 11.80 -10.08 3.47
CA TYR A 43 11.13 -9.24 2.48
C TYR A 43 12.06 -8.84 1.33
N THR A 44 13.25 -8.33 1.62
CA THR A 44 14.19 -7.85 0.60
C THR A 44 14.73 -9.01 -0.26
N VAL A 45 15.13 -10.11 0.37
CA VAL A 45 15.67 -11.31 -0.30
C VAL A 45 14.65 -11.95 -1.25
N GLU A 46 13.36 -11.93 -0.90
CA GLU A 46 12.33 -12.54 -1.74
C GLU A 46 12.21 -11.87 -3.13
N ARG A 47 12.49 -10.57 -3.23
CA ARG A 47 12.50 -9.87 -4.52
C ARG A 47 13.76 -10.19 -5.30
N ALA A 48 14.89 -10.38 -4.61
CA ALA A 48 16.13 -10.85 -5.22
C ALA A 48 15.96 -12.27 -5.80
N LYS A 49 15.35 -13.21 -5.07
CA LYS A 49 14.91 -14.52 -5.56
C LYS A 49 14.01 -14.44 -6.79
N GLY A 50 13.15 -13.42 -6.81
CA GLY A 50 12.24 -13.14 -7.92
C GLY A 50 12.89 -12.60 -9.19
N GLY A 51 14.18 -12.25 -9.14
CA GLY A 51 14.96 -11.89 -10.32
C GLY A 51 15.23 -10.39 -10.51
N VAL A 52 14.89 -9.50 -9.58
CA VAL A 52 15.14 -8.04 -9.75
C VAL A 52 16.63 -7.72 -9.89
N ALA A 53 17.00 -6.71 -10.67
CA ALA A 53 18.41 -6.35 -10.85
C ALA A 53 19.02 -5.72 -9.59
N LEU A 54 18.26 -4.82 -8.98
CA LEU A 54 18.64 -4.04 -7.81
C LEU A 54 17.41 -3.88 -6.91
N THR A 55 17.59 -4.16 -5.62
CA THR A 55 16.60 -3.84 -4.60
C THR A 55 17.13 -2.75 -3.68
N MET A 56 16.37 -1.67 -3.54
CA MET A 56 16.70 -0.58 -2.64
C MET A 56 15.88 -0.72 -1.36
N THR A 57 16.56 -0.60 -0.22
CA THR A 57 15.96 -0.64 1.12
C THR A 57 15.81 0.77 1.69
N ALA A 58 14.96 0.86 2.71
CA ALA A 58 14.45 2.10 3.29
C ALA A 58 13.69 2.97 2.28
N GLY A 59 12.88 3.87 2.80
CA GLY A 59 12.40 5.03 2.05
C GLY A 59 12.62 6.31 2.84
N SER A 60 13.60 6.28 3.75
CA SER A 60 14.04 7.35 4.66
C SER A 60 14.91 6.81 5.82
N ALA A 61 16.07 6.19 5.54
CA ALA A 61 16.96 5.75 6.64
C ALA A 61 17.60 6.96 7.33
N ALA A 62 17.40 7.10 8.64
CA ALA A 62 17.76 8.30 9.39
C ALA A 62 19.26 8.35 9.70
N VAL A 63 19.93 9.36 9.15
CA VAL A 63 21.39 9.59 9.33
C VAL A 63 21.73 10.31 10.62
N SER A 64 20.76 10.89 11.33
CA SER A 64 21.01 11.69 12.52
C SER A 64 19.91 11.56 13.58
N ARG A 65 20.26 11.82 14.85
CA ARG A 65 19.38 11.72 16.03
C ARG A 65 18.28 12.79 16.08
N ASP A 66 18.54 13.97 15.52
CA ASP A 66 17.58 15.08 15.37
C ASP A 66 16.67 14.94 14.14
N SER A 67 16.78 13.82 13.42
CA SER A 67 15.84 13.38 12.39
C SER A 67 15.08 12.13 12.87
N PRO A 68 14.26 12.23 13.94
CA PRO A 68 13.62 11.05 14.53
C PRO A 68 12.67 10.36 13.53
N PRO A 69 12.55 9.02 13.58
CA PRO A 69 11.70 8.27 12.66
C PRO A 69 10.21 8.64 12.73
N VAL A 70 9.59 8.86 11.57
CA VAL A 70 8.12 8.98 11.48
C VAL A 70 7.46 7.63 11.26
N PHE A 71 8.11 6.76 10.47
CA PHE A 71 7.54 5.54 9.90
C PHE A 71 8.23 4.26 10.40
N ASN A 72 8.83 4.30 11.60
CA ASN A 72 9.70 3.23 12.10
C ASN A 72 10.95 3.00 11.22
N ASN A 73 11.58 4.07 10.77
CA ASN A 73 12.75 4.08 9.89
C ASN A 73 13.98 3.36 10.46
N LEU A 74 14.87 2.91 9.56
CA LEU A 74 16.21 2.43 9.93
C LEU A 74 17.06 3.55 10.52
N LEU A 75 17.84 3.22 11.56
CA LEU A 75 18.69 4.17 12.28
C LEU A 75 20.15 3.98 11.86
N VAL A 76 20.53 4.51 10.70
CA VAL A 76 21.87 4.31 10.13
C VAL A 76 22.96 5.15 10.81
N TYR A 77 22.59 6.03 11.75
CA TYR A 77 23.56 6.71 12.64
C TYR A 77 24.14 5.79 13.73
N LYS A 78 23.56 4.60 13.91
CA LYS A 78 23.97 3.62 14.93
C LYS A 78 24.97 2.62 14.36
N ASP A 79 26.06 2.37 15.06
CA ASP A 79 27.08 1.40 14.63
C ASP A 79 26.53 -0.04 14.61
N GLU A 80 25.56 -0.35 15.47
CA GLU A 80 24.94 -1.67 15.57
C GLU A 80 24.24 -2.12 14.29
N ILE A 81 23.97 -1.21 13.35
CA ILE A 81 23.30 -1.53 12.09
C ILE A 81 24.19 -2.31 11.11
N VAL A 82 25.51 -2.13 11.18
CA VAL A 82 26.48 -2.69 10.22
C VAL A 82 26.36 -4.21 10.06
N PRO A 83 26.36 -5.03 11.14
CA PRO A 83 26.20 -6.48 10.99
C PRO A 83 24.86 -6.88 10.36
N TRP A 84 23.76 -6.21 10.68
CA TRP A 84 22.45 -6.49 10.09
C TRP A 84 22.39 -6.15 8.60
N ILE A 85 23.02 -5.03 8.21
CA ILE A 85 23.14 -4.63 6.80
C ILE A 85 23.99 -5.65 6.04
N ARG A 86 25.07 -6.16 6.65
CA ARG A 86 25.90 -7.22 6.06
C ARG A 86 25.10 -8.50 5.82
N GLU A 87 24.40 -9.00 6.83
CA GLU A 87 23.57 -10.21 6.67
C GLU A 87 22.51 -10.05 5.57
N MET A 88 21.88 -8.88 5.46
CA MET A 88 20.91 -8.62 4.41
C MET A 88 21.55 -8.48 3.04
N THR A 89 22.73 -7.86 2.96
CA THR A 89 23.46 -7.67 1.70
C THR A 89 23.95 -9.00 1.15
N ASP A 90 24.63 -9.80 1.97
CA ASP A 90 25.14 -11.12 1.60
C ASP A 90 24.00 -12.00 1.07
N ALA A 91 22.86 -12.03 1.78
CA ALA A 91 21.69 -12.81 1.36
C ALA A 91 21.04 -12.33 0.04
N VAL A 92 21.19 -11.06 -0.32
CA VAL A 92 20.70 -10.53 -1.61
C VAL A 92 21.70 -10.82 -2.74
N HIS A 93 23.00 -10.72 -2.46
CA HIS A 93 24.06 -11.07 -3.39
C HIS A 93 24.06 -12.56 -3.73
N GLU A 94 23.75 -13.44 -2.77
CA GLU A 94 23.56 -14.89 -2.98
C GLU A 94 22.49 -15.19 -4.05
N GLU A 95 21.47 -14.33 -4.16
CA GLU A 95 20.39 -14.43 -5.14
C GLU A 95 20.70 -13.69 -6.45
N GLY A 96 21.90 -13.12 -6.58
CA GLY A 96 22.43 -12.47 -7.78
C GLY A 96 21.81 -11.10 -8.10
N ALA A 97 21.28 -10.39 -7.10
CA ALA A 97 20.83 -9.00 -7.24
C ALA A 97 21.79 -8.05 -6.53
N ALA A 98 21.84 -6.79 -6.97
CA ALA A 98 22.47 -5.72 -6.21
C ALA A 98 21.54 -5.19 -5.11
N ILE A 99 22.11 -4.52 -4.11
CA ILE A 99 21.38 -3.90 -3.01
C ILE A 99 21.95 -2.52 -2.67
N MET A 100 21.04 -1.57 -2.47
CA MET A 100 21.34 -0.23 -1.98
C MET A 100 20.35 0.17 -0.89
N ILE A 101 20.60 1.29 -0.24
CA ILE A 101 19.74 1.87 0.79
C ILE A 101 19.59 3.37 0.59
N GLN A 102 18.41 3.90 0.89
CA GLN A 102 18.16 5.33 0.82
C GLN A 102 18.39 6.03 2.15
N LEU A 103 19.38 6.93 2.18
CA LEU A 103 19.75 7.73 3.34
C LEU A 103 19.02 9.07 3.34
N THR A 104 18.64 9.53 4.51
CA THR A 104 17.97 10.83 4.65
C THR A 104 18.19 11.50 6.00
N HIS A 105 17.94 12.81 5.97
CA HIS A 105 17.55 13.60 7.13
C HIS A 105 16.17 14.20 6.81
N LEU A 106 15.15 13.90 7.61
CA LEU A 106 13.74 14.28 7.37
C LEU A 106 13.53 15.80 7.38
N GLY A 107 14.38 16.53 8.09
CA GLY A 107 14.27 17.98 8.23
C GLY A 107 12.94 18.35 8.89
N ARG A 108 12.14 19.24 8.28
CA ARG A 108 10.80 19.57 8.77
C ARG A 108 9.72 18.48 8.61
N ARG A 109 10.04 17.34 7.96
CA ARG A 109 9.12 16.22 7.69
C ARG A 109 9.09 15.18 8.81
N THR A 110 9.22 15.63 10.05
CA THR A 110 9.15 14.76 11.23
C THR A 110 8.63 15.56 12.43
N ARG A 111 8.58 14.94 13.61
CA ARG A 111 8.18 15.59 14.85
C ARG A 111 9.25 15.43 15.92
N TRP A 112 9.39 16.46 16.74
CA TRP A 112 10.32 16.52 17.87
C TRP A 112 9.93 15.61 19.03
N ASP A 113 8.67 15.13 19.11
CA ASP A 113 8.16 14.32 20.24
C ASP A 113 8.48 12.82 20.10
N LYS A 114 9.53 12.48 19.34
CA LYS A 114 10.02 11.12 19.10
C LYS A 114 11.54 11.06 19.27
N GLY A 115 12.07 9.86 19.52
CA GLY A 115 13.51 9.65 19.71
C GLY A 115 14.04 10.39 20.94
N ASP A 116 15.08 11.21 20.76
CA ASP A 116 15.79 11.92 21.83
C ASP A 116 15.17 13.29 22.20
N TRP A 117 13.99 13.62 21.65
CA TRP A 117 13.28 14.89 21.90
C TRP A 117 14.06 16.15 21.50
N LEU A 118 14.90 16.01 20.47
CA LEU A 118 15.68 17.11 19.91
C LEU A 118 14.81 17.99 18.98
N PRO A 119 15.14 19.29 18.84
CA PRO A 119 14.50 20.14 17.84
C PRO A 119 14.70 19.58 16.44
N ILE A 120 13.63 19.56 15.63
CA ILE A 120 13.76 19.26 14.21
C ILE A 120 14.33 20.47 13.48
N LEU A 121 15.14 20.23 12.44
CA LEU A 121 15.89 21.27 11.75
C LEU A 121 15.37 21.50 10.32
N ALA A 122 15.46 22.74 9.86
CA ALA A 122 15.21 23.12 8.45
C ALA A 122 15.94 24.44 8.13
N PRO A 123 16.12 24.79 6.85
CA PRO A 123 16.66 26.10 6.46
C PRO A 123 15.64 27.26 6.60
N SER A 124 14.53 27.04 7.31
CA SER A 124 13.51 28.05 7.66
C SER A 124 12.78 27.66 8.95
N HIS A 125 11.85 28.51 9.41
CA HIS A 125 10.91 28.18 10.49
C HIS A 125 9.57 27.62 9.97
N HIS A 126 9.43 27.42 8.66
CA HIS A 126 8.18 26.98 8.07
C HIS A 126 7.90 25.52 8.41
N ARG A 127 6.75 25.28 9.05
CA ARG A 127 6.26 23.92 9.28
C ARG A 127 5.89 23.22 7.98
N GLU A 128 5.92 21.90 7.99
CA GLU A 128 5.23 21.08 6.98
C GLU A 128 3.75 20.87 7.37
N ALA A 129 2.87 20.83 6.37
CA ALA A 129 1.44 20.65 6.63
C ALA A 129 1.15 19.24 7.19
N ALA A 130 1.76 18.20 6.62
CA ALA A 130 1.56 16.81 6.99
C ALA A 130 2.01 16.45 8.42
N HIS A 131 3.24 16.80 8.84
CA HIS A 131 3.79 16.38 10.14
C HIS A 131 3.65 17.41 11.26
N ARG A 132 3.27 18.66 10.94
CA ARG A 132 2.79 19.69 11.88
C ARG A 132 3.78 20.19 12.93
N ALA A 133 5.05 19.82 12.84
CA ALA A 133 6.09 20.37 13.72
C ALA A 133 6.71 21.63 13.12
N PHE A 134 7.10 22.57 13.98
CA PHE A 134 7.75 23.81 13.60
C PHE A 134 9.27 23.67 13.81
N PRO A 135 10.09 23.80 12.76
CA PRO A 135 11.52 23.57 12.86
C PRO A 135 12.30 24.74 13.48
N LYS A 136 13.43 24.39 14.13
CA LYS A 136 14.53 25.34 14.38
C LYS A 136 15.21 25.64 13.04
N LYS A 137 15.44 26.93 12.76
CA LYS A 137 16.27 27.35 11.63
C LYS A 137 17.70 26.86 11.89
N ILE A 138 18.23 26.10 10.94
CA ILE A 138 19.51 25.41 11.05
C ILE A 138 20.67 26.41 11.13
N GLU A 139 21.70 26.08 11.91
CA GLU A 139 22.91 26.88 12.09
C GLU A 139 24.13 26.23 11.40
N ASP A 140 25.25 26.95 11.34
CA ASP A 140 26.50 26.47 10.75
C ASP A 140 27.01 25.15 11.37
N TRP A 141 27.04 25.07 12.70
CA TRP A 141 27.48 23.87 13.41
C TRP A 141 26.52 22.67 13.21
N ASP A 142 25.22 22.93 13.01
CA ASP A 142 24.24 21.90 12.65
C ASP A 142 24.53 21.35 11.25
N ILE A 143 24.80 22.24 10.29
CA ILE A 143 25.13 21.87 8.91
C ILE A 143 26.39 21.01 8.88
N GLU A 144 27.47 21.45 9.53
CA GLU A 144 28.74 20.71 9.59
C GLU A 144 28.55 19.32 10.21
N ARG A 145 27.81 19.23 11.31
CA ARG A 145 27.49 17.95 11.96
C ARG A 145 26.68 17.05 11.04
N ILE A 146 25.62 17.54 10.41
CA ILE A 146 24.75 16.73 9.56
C ILE A 146 25.49 16.22 8.31
N ILE A 147 26.39 17.04 7.73
CA ILE A 147 27.27 16.60 6.64
C ILE A 147 28.12 15.39 7.09
N LYS A 148 28.71 15.47 8.28
CA LYS A 148 29.47 14.36 8.87
C LYS A 148 28.58 13.13 9.11
N ASP A 149 27.37 13.33 9.62
CA ASP A 149 26.40 12.26 9.90
C ASP A 149 26.02 11.49 8.61
N PHE A 150 25.83 12.18 7.48
CA PHE A 150 25.65 11.53 6.17
C PHE A 150 26.88 10.74 5.73
N ALA A 151 28.09 11.29 5.89
CA ALA A 151 29.33 10.63 5.53
C ALA A 151 29.57 9.35 6.36
N ASP A 152 29.37 9.42 7.67
CA ASP A 152 29.50 8.28 8.57
C ASP A 152 28.43 7.21 8.28
N ALA A 153 27.20 7.62 7.97
CA ALA A 153 26.16 6.67 7.55
C ALA A 153 26.54 5.95 6.25
N ALA A 154 27.08 6.66 5.25
CA ALA A 154 27.55 6.05 4.00
C ALA A 154 28.70 5.05 4.25
N GLU A 155 29.64 5.38 5.13
CA GLU A 155 30.72 4.47 5.55
C GLU A 155 30.17 3.20 6.19
N ARG A 156 29.17 3.30 7.07
CA ARG A 156 28.51 2.14 7.67
C ARG A 156 27.84 1.26 6.61
N MET A 157 27.20 1.85 5.60
CA MET A 157 26.57 1.07 4.53
C MET A 157 27.60 0.34 3.67
N LYS A 158 28.73 0.99 3.35
CA LYS A 158 29.86 0.35 2.67
C LYS A 158 30.47 -0.76 3.53
N ALA A 159 30.64 -0.55 4.83
CA ALA A 159 31.15 -1.56 5.76
C ALA A 159 30.19 -2.75 5.91
N GLY A 160 28.89 -2.52 5.70
CA GLY A 160 27.84 -3.53 5.59
C GLY A 160 27.77 -4.20 4.21
N GLY A 161 28.64 -3.88 3.26
CA GLY A 161 28.75 -4.58 1.98
C GLY A 161 27.79 -4.12 0.87
N MET A 162 26.97 -3.09 1.11
CA MET A 162 26.05 -2.55 0.10
C MET A 162 26.80 -2.15 -1.18
N ASP A 163 26.12 -2.20 -2.33
CA ASP A 163 26.70 -1.79 -3.62
C ASP A 163 26.76 -0.25 -3.77
N GLY A 164 25.96 0.45 -2.95
CA GLY A 164 25.86 1.90 -2.95
C GLY A 164 24.76 2.43 -2.04
N VAL A 165 24.55 3.74 -2.09
CA VAL A 165 23.44 4.43 -1.42
C VAL A 165 22.76 5.45 -2.33
N GLU A 166 21.49 5.72 -2.03
CA GLU A 166 20.71 6.80 -2.63
C GLU A 166 20.48 7.89 -1.57
N LEU A 167 20.68 9.16 -1.90
CA LEU A 167 20.20 10.25 -1.05
C LEU A 167 18.78 10.65 -1.40
N GLU A 168 17.95 10.79 -0.37
CA GLU A 168 16.59 11.31 -0.52
C GLU A 168 16.57 12.84 -0.53
N ALA A 169 16.23 13.42 -1.69
CA ALA A 169 16.19 14.84 -1.95
C ALA A 169 14.87 15.26 -2.61
N TYR A 170 13.74 14.85 -2.03
CA TYR A 170 12.41 15.37 -2.36
C TYR A 170 11.60 15.57 -1.07
N GLY A 171 11.30 16.81 -0.68
CA GLY A 171 10.65 17.18 0.59
C GLY A 171 11.49 16.98 1.87
N HIS A 172 12.67 16.37 1.78
CA HIS A 172 13.59 16.10 2.90
C HIS A 172 14.69 17.17 2.98
N LEU A 173 15.56 17.12 4.01
CA LEU A 173 16.45 18.24 4.33
C LEU A 173 17.28 18.74 3.14
N ILE A 174 17.84 17.83 2.33
CA ILE A 174 18.62 18.21 1.14
C ILE A 174 17.79 19.07 0.17
N ASP A 175 16.57 18.63 -0.14
CA ASP A 175 15.64 19.38 -1.01
C ASP A 175 15.15 20.67 -0.35
N GLN A 176 15.01 20.67 0.97
CA GLN A 176 14.60 21.85 1.73
C GLN A 176 15.61 22.99 1.60
N PHE A 177 16.91 22.68 1.43
CA PHE A 177 17.94 23.67 1.12
C PHE A 177 17.84 24.16 -0.34
N VAL A 178 17.50 23.27 -1.28
CA VAL A 178 17.43 23.63 -2.70
C VAL A 178 16.21 24.49 -2.99
N SER A 179 15.05 24.17 -2.41
CA SER A 179 13.78 24.82 -2.70
C SER A 179 13.71 26.27 -2.16
N PRO A 180 13.25 27.23 -2.98
CA PRO A 180 13.06 28.62 -2.55
C PRO A 180 11.94 28.77 -1.52
N LEU A 181 11.01 27.83 -1.48
CA LEU A 181 9.84 27.88 -0.59
C LEU A 181 10.19 27.49 0.85
N THR A 182 11.35 26.85 1.05
CA THR A 182 11.73 26.31 2.36
C THR A 182 13.08 26.80 2.86
N ASN A 183 13.88 27.46 2.02
CA ASN A 183 15.18 28.01 2.39
C ASN A 183 15.13 29.54 2.53
N GLU A 184 15.21 30.00 3.77
CA GLU A 184 15.29 31.42 4.15
C GLU A 184 16.68 31.80 4.69
N LEU A 185 17.70 30.97 4.45
CA LEU A 185 19.06 31.29 4.85
C LEU A 185 19.65 32.36 3.94
N ASP A 186 20.61 33.11 4.48
CA ASP A 186 21.50 33.93 3.68
C ASP A 186 22.65 33.08 3.11
N GLY A 187 23.56 33.72 2.36
CA GLY A 187 24.79 33.07 1.91
C GLY A 187 25.62 32.54 3.09
N PRO A 188 26.28 31.38 2.97
CA PRO A 188 26.59 30.68 1.71
C PRO A 188 25.59 29.59 1.30
N TYR A 189 24.51 29.37 2.06
CA TYR A 189 23.57 28.25 1.84
C TYR A 189 22.17 28.64 1.36
N GLY A 190 21.84 29.94 1.28
CA GLY A 190 20.60 30.42 0.68
C GLY A 190 20.80 31.53 -0.34
N GLY A 191 19.69 32.02 -0.89
CA GLY A 191 19.67 32.95 -2.03
C GLY A 191 19.76 32.23 -3.38
N PRO A 192 20.70 32.59 -4.29
CA PRO A 192 20.80 32.00 -5.62
C PRO A 192 20.96 30.46 -5.62
N LEU A 193 20.58 29.80 -6.72
CA LEU A 193 20.64 28.34 -6.87
C LEU A 193 21.99 27.73 -6.47
N GLU A 194 23.11 28.37 -6.81
CA GLU A 194 24.45 27.89 -6.45
C GLU A 194 24.62 27.70 -4.94
N ASN A 195 24.18 28.67 -4.15
CA ASN A 195 24.25 28.61 -2.68
C ASN A 195 23.28 27.55 -2.13
N ARG A 196 22.06 27.51 -2.67
CA ARG A 196 21.03 26.54 -2.25
C ARG A 196 21.44 25.08 -2.52
N MET A 197 22.18 24.83 -3.60
CA MET A 197 22.75 23.52 -3.90
C MET A 197 24.02 23.18 -3.09
N ARG A 198 24.63 24.16 -2.41
CA ARG A 198 25.92 23.97 -1.72
C ARG A 198 25.86 22.87 -0.67
N PHE A 199 24.82 22.86 0.17
CA PHE A 199 24.63 21.81 1.18
C PHE A 199 24.60 20.41 0.55
N CYS A 200 23.82 20.24 -0.52
CA CYS A 200 23.73 18.98 -1.27
C CYS A 200 25.10 18.52 -1.79
N LEU A 201 25.86 19.43 -2.41
CA LEU A 201 27.19 19.12 -2.96
C LEU A 201 28.24 18.84 -1.87
N ASP A 202 28.19 19.55 -0.73
CA ASP A 202 29.10 19.32 0.38
C ASP A 202 28.82 17.99 1.09
N VAL A 203 27.56 17.58 1.21
CA VAL A 203 27.19 16.22 1.64
C VAL A 203 27.79 15.15 0.71
N PHE A 204 27.61 15.29 -0.61
CA PHE A 204 28.17 14.31 -1.54
C PHE A 204 29.70 14.27 -1.51
N ARG A 205 30.37 15.42 -1.36
CA ARG A 205 31.84 15.49 -1.25
C ARG A 205 32.32 14.75 -0.01
N ALA A 206 31.71 15.00 1.14
CA ALA A 206 32.06 14.34 2.39
C ALA A 206 31.82 12.81 2.32
N MET A 207 30.72 12.39 1.69
CA MET A 207 30.47 10.97 1.45
C MET A 207 31.54 10.36 0.54
N ARG A 208 31.90 11.00 -0.58
CA ARG A 208 32.95 10.53 -1.50
C ARG A 208 34.31 10.38 -0.83
N GLU A 209 34.70 11.33 0.00
CA GLU A 209 35.94 11.24 0.79
C GLU A 209 35.95 10.01 1.72
N ARG A 210 34.77 9.58 2.19
CA ARG A 210 34.60 8.43 3.10
C ARG A 210 34.52 7.08 2.38
N VAL A 211 33.78 7.02 1.27
CA VAL A 211 33.44 5.76 0.59
C VAL A 211 34.24 5.52 -0.70
N GLY A 212 34.99 6.52 -1.16
CA GLY A 212 35.76 6.47 -2.40
C GLY A 212 34.89 6.52 -3.66
N ASP A 213 35.56 6.41 -4.81
CA ASP A 213 34.89 6.60 -6.10
C ASP A 213 34.03 5.39 -6.49
N ASP A 214 34.43 4.16 -6.13
CA ASP A 214 33.77 2.94 -6.61
C ASP A 214 32.38 2.72 -6.02
N PHE A 215 32.20 2.98 -4.72
CA PHE A 215 30.90 2.81 -4.08
C PHE A 215 29.85 3.73 -4.72
N ILE A 216 28.71 3.17 -5.17
CA ILE A 216 27.75 3.93 -5.96
C ILE A 216 27.04 4.97 -5.08
N LEU A 217 27.00 6.23 -5.52
CA LEU A 217 26.17 7.28 -4.90
C LEU A 217 25.13 7.78 -5.90
N GLY A 218 23.87 7.70 -5.54
CA GLY A 218 22.78 8.30 -6.31
C GLY A 218 22.01 9.34 -5.52
N VAL A 219 21.12 10.04 -6.23
CA VAL A 219 20.17 10.96 -5.59
C VAL A 219 18.78 10.82 -6.20
N ARG A 220 17.78 10.74 -5.33
CA ARG A 220 16.37 10.81 -5.71
C ARG A 220 15.87 12.22 -5.45
N TYR A 221 15.75 13.01 -6.50
CA TYR A 221 15.58 14.46 -6.38
C TYR A 221 14.31 14.97 -7.06
N THR A 222 13.76 16.07 -6.52
CA THR A 222 12.67 16.81 -7.17
C THR A 222 13.22 17.64 -8.32
N ALA A 223 12.82 17.30 -9.55
CA ALA A 223 13.18 18.08 -10.74
C ALA A 223 12.11 19.10 -11.15
N ASP A 224 10.94 19.07 -10.53
CA ASP A 224 9.87 20.06 -10.69
C ASP A 224 8.91 19.89 -9.51
N GLU A 225 8.87 20.87 -8.59
CA GLU A 225 7.99 20.82 -7.40
C GLU A 225 6.51 20.93 -7.76
N CYS A 226 6.17 21.43 -8.96
CA CYS A 226 4.80 21.75 -9.36
C CYS A 226 4.10 22.73 -8.39
N LEU A 227 4.87 23.63 -7.77
CA LEU A 227 4.40 24.67 -6.86
C LEU A 227 4.76 26.05 -7.41
N GLU A 228 3.85 27.00 -7.23
CA GLU A 228 4.12 28.40 -7.55
C GLU A 228 5.24 28.92 -6.65
N GLY A 229 6.23 29.60 -7.26
CA GLY A 229 7.39 30.12 -6.55
C GLY A 229 8.41 29.06 -6.11
N GLY A 230 8.18 27.77 -6.38
CA GLY A 230 9.11 26.67 -6.14
C GLY A 230 10.11 26.42 -7.27
N THR A 231 10.94 25.40 -7.12
CA THR A 231 11.83 24.87 -8.15
C THR A 231 11.00 24.25 -9.28
N GLY A 232 10.86 24.99 -10.37
CA GLY A 232 10.20 24.54 -11.59
C GLY A 232 11.11 23.75 -12.53
N LYS A 233 10.51 23.14 -13.55
CA LYS A 233 11.17 22.31 -14.57
C LYS A 233 12.51 22.85 -15.11
N ALA A 234 12.60 24.13 -15.47
CA ALA A 234 13.82 24.68 -16.06
C ALA A 234 14.99 24.69 -15.07
N GLU A 235 14.72 25.07 -13.81
CA GLU A 235 15.70 25.02 -12.73
C GLU A 235 16.04 23.58 -12.35
N GLY A 236 15.08 22.65 -12.33
CA GLY A 236 15.35 21.24 -12.06
C GLY A 236 16.21 20.53 -13.13
N ILE A 237 16.09 20.91 -14.40
CA ILE A 237 17.03 20.46 -15.46
C ILE A 237 18.44 21.01 -15.18
N GLU A 238 18.55 22.26 -14.74
CA GLU A 238 19.84 22.87 -14.37
C GLU A 238 20.46 22.19 -13.15
N ILE A 239 19.67 21.87 -12.13
CA ILE A 239 20.08 21.05 -10.98
C ILE A 239 20.62 19.70 -11.47
N ALA A 240 19.91 19.04 -12.39
CA ALA A 240 20.33 17.76 -12.97
C ALA A 240 21.72 17.84 -13.64
N ARG A 241 21.95 18.92 -14.42
CA ARG A 241 23.25 19.16 -15.07
C ARG A 241 24.36 19.39 -14.06
N ARG A 242 24.12 20.23 -13.05
CA ARG A 242 25.11 20.50 -11.98
C ARG A 242 25.46 19.25 -11.18
N LEU A 243 24.46 18.43 -10.86
CA LEU A 243 24.67 17.15 -10.17
C LEU A 243 25.53 16.20 -11.02
N LYS A 244 25.21 16.05 -12.32
CA LYS A 244 26.06 15.30 -13.26
C LYS A 244 27.48 15.85 -13.34
N ASP A 245 27.62 17.15 -13.59
CA ASP A 245 28.91 17.80 -13.85
C ASP A 245 29.80 17.87 -12.60
N SER A 246 29.22 17.70 -11.40
CA SER A 246 29.98 17.57 -10.16
C SER A 246 30.90 16.33 -10.14
N GLY A 247 30.54 15.27 -10.87
CA GLY A 247 31.23 13.97 -10.80
C GLY A 247 31.08 13.25 -9.47
N LEU A 248 30.25 13.74 -8.54
CA LEU A 248 30.10 13.19 -7.19
C LEU A 248 29.04 12.09 -7.09
N ILE A 249 28.12 12.00 -8.04
CA ILE A 249 27.08 10.97 -8.07
C ILE A 249 27.14 10.18 -9.38
N ASP A 250 26.47 9.03 -9.41
CA ASP A 250 26.50 8.05 -10.50
C ASP A 250 25.16 7.90 -11.23
N TYR A 251 24.05 8.31 -10.61
CA TYR A 251 22.72 8.29 -11.23
C TYR A 251 21.75 9.30 -10.62
N LEU A 252 20.70 9.63 -11.38
CA LEU A 252 19.57 10.45 -10.94
C LEU A 252 18.31 9.58 -10.88
N ASN A 253 17.54 9.69 -9.79
CA ASN A 253 16.21 9.09 -9.67
C ASN A 253 15.16 10.21 -9.61
N VAL A 254 14.35 10.34 -10.66
CA VAL A 254 13.59 11.57 -10.91
C VAL A 254 12.25 11.57 -10.17
N ILE A 255 12.00 12.63 -9.40
CA ILE A 255 10.69 12.96 -8.82
C ILE A 255 10.14 14.24 -9.47
N ARG A 256 8.82 14.25 -9.64
CA ARG A 256 8.04 15.43 -10.02
C ARG A 256 6.85 15.58 -9.08
N GLY A 257 6.68 16.77 -8.53
CA GLY A 257 5.69 17.11 -7.51
C GLY A 257 6.34 17.41 -6.16
N HIS A 258 5.50 17.58 -5.16
CA HIS A 258 5.85 17.93 -3.79
C HIS A 258 5.15 16.98 -2.82
N ILE A 259 5.61 16.86 -1.57
CA ILE A 259 5.09 15.86 -0.62
C ILE A 259 4.61 16.46 0.71
N ASP A 260 4.65 17.78 0.88
CA ASP A 260 4.33 18.46 2.14
C ASP A 260 2.84 18.46 2.51
N THR A 261 1.96 18.13 1.55
CA THR A 261 0.51 17.98 1.74
C THR A 261 0.02 16.63 1.22
N ASP A 262 -1.11 16.15 1.72
CA ASP A 262 -1.71 14.90 1.26
C ASP A 262 -1.99 14.89 -0.27
N PRO A 263 -2.55 15.97 -0.87
CA PRO A 263 -2.72 16.03 -2.33
C PRO A 263 -1.41 15.96 -3.10
N GLY A 264 -0.37 16.68 -2.66
CA GLY A 264 0.95 16.65 -3.30
C GLY A 264 1.54 15.23 -3.27
N LEU A 265 1.56 14.60 -2.09
CA LEU A 265 2.05 13.23 -1.94
C LEU A 265 1.29 12.24 -2.83
N THR A 266 -0.03 12.42 -2.96
CA THR A 266 -0.88 11.57 -3.81
C THR A 266 -0.54 11.72 -5.30
N ASP A 267 -0.13 12.92 -5.74
CA ASP A 267 0.28 13.15 -7.13
C ASP A 267 1.69 12.61 -7.43
N VAL A 268 2.58 12.58 -6.42
CA VAL A 268 3.91 11.93 -6.51
C VAL A 268 3.78 10.40 -6.48
N ILE A 269 2.85 9.86 -5.70
CA ILE A 269 2.59 8.42 -5.56
C ILE A 269 1.13 8.12 -5.94
N PRO A 270 0.80 8.09 -7.25
CA PRO A 270 -0.57 7.89 -7.69
C PRO A 270 -1.14 6.55 -7.24
N ILE A 271 -2.42 6.56 -6.86
CA ILE A 271 -3.17 5.40 -6.38
C ILE A 271 -4.14 4.86 -7.46
N GLN A 272 -4.97 3.87 -7.13
CA GLN A 272 -6.05 3.36 -7.99
C GLN A 272 -6.93 4.49 -8.55
N GLY A 273 -7.46 4.31 -9.77
CA GLY A 273 -8.26 5.31 -10.47
C GLY A 273 -7.46 6.48 -11.07
N MET A 274 -6.20 6.68 -10.70
CA MET A 274 -5.32 7.70 -11.29
C MET A 274 -4.55 7.17 -12.52
N ALA A 275 -3.96 8.05 -13.32
CA ALA A 275 -3.16 7.66 -14.48
C ALA A 275 -1.94 6.80 -14.09
N ASN A 276 -1.61 5.81 -14.93
CA ASN A 276 -0.37 5.05 -14.82
C ASN A 276 0.81 5.88 -15.35
N ALA A 277 1.97 5.74 -14.73
CA ALA A 277 3.23 6.37 -15.13
C ALA A 277 3.14 7.88 -15.45
N PRO A 278 2.45 8.72 -14.65
CA PRO A 278 2.11 10.09 -15.05
C PRO A 278 3.32 11.02 -15.21
N HIS A 279 4.48 10.61 -14.69
CA HIS A 279 5.72 11.40 -14.71
C HIS A 279 6.82 10.79 -15.59
N LEU A 280 6.54 9.70 -16.31
CA LEU A 280 7.54 8.98 -17.10
C LEU A 280 8.10 9.81 -18.25
N ASP A 281 7.24 10.56 -18.95
CA ASP A 281 7.70 11.42 -20.04
C ASP A 281 8.64 12.51 -19.52
N PHE A 282 8.31 13.10 -18.37
CA PHE A 282 9.15 14.10 -17.73
C PHE A 282 10.51 13.55 -17.30
N ALA A 283 10.55 12.33 -16.74
CA ALA A 283 11.83 11.64 -16.47
C ALA A 283 12.64 11.43 -17.76
N GLY A 284 11.99 11.12 -18.88
CA GLY A 284 12.61 11.03 -20.19
C GLY A 284 13.20 12.36 -20.68
N GLU A 285 12.56 13.49 -20.39
CA GLU A 285 13.10 14.81 -20.70
C GLU A 285 14.38 15.12 -19.92
N ILE A 286 14.40 14.79 -18.61
CA ILE A 286 15.60 14.92 -17.77
C ILE A 286 16.74 14.06 -18.32
N ARG A 287 16.45 12.80 -18.65
CA ARG A 287 17.42 11.89 -19.24
C ARG A 287 17.96 12.42 -20.56
N ALA A 288 17.10 12.89 -21.46
CA ALA A 288 17.52 13.45 -22.75
C ALA A 288 18.38 14.72 -22.59
N ALA A 289 18.05 15.58 -21.62
CA ALA A 289 18.78 16.82 -21.37
C ALA A 289 20.15 16.62 -20.71
N THR A 290 20.36 15.51 -20.01
CA THR A 290 21.59 15.24 -19.24
C THR A 290 22.44 14.12 -19.82
N SER A 291 21.84 13.15 -20.52
CA SER A 291 22.48 11.89 -20.94
C SER A 291 23.14 11.15 -19.77
N PHE A 292 22.56 11.26 -18.58
CA PHE A 292 23.08 10.65 -17.35
C PHE A 292 22.21 9.46 -16.93
N PRO A 293 22.75 8.42 -16.25
CA PRO A 293 21.96 7.29 -15.77
C PRO A 293 20.72 7.76 -15.02
N THR A 294 19.55 7.42 -15.54
CA THR A 294 18.27 7.96 -15.04
C THR A 294 17.32 6.83 -14.65
N PHE A 295 16.88 6.85 -13.40
CA PHE A 295 15.90 5.94 -12.83
C PHE A 295 14.59 6.68 -12.59
N HIS A 296 13.47 5.96 -12.60
CA HIS A 296 12.16 6.50 -12.27
C HIS A 296 11.18 5.41 -11.84
N ALA A 297 10.16 5.80 -11.07
CA ALA A 297 9.04 4.94 -10.68
C ALA A 297 7.69 5.63 -10.95
N ALA A 298 6.89 5.90 -9.91
CA ALA A 298 5.57 6.54 -9.98
C ALA A 298 4.49 5.76 -10.77
N LYS A 299 3.91 4.73 -10.13
CA LYS A 299 2.79 3.91 -10.65
C LYS A 299 3.09 3.32 -12.03
N ILE A 300 4.15 2.50 -12.11
CA ILE A 300 4.40 1.56 -13.23
C ILE A 300 3.92 0.19 -12.75
N PRO A 301 2.64 -0.18 -13.00
CA PRO A 301 2.03 -1.33 -12.34
C PRO A 301 2.24 -2.64 -13.10
N ASP A 302 2.59 -2.56 -14.38
CA ASP A 302 2.60 -3.69 -15.32
C ASP A 302 3.86 -3.72 -16.20
N VAL A 303 4.10 -4.88 -16.81
CA VAL A 303 5.29 -5.16 -17.60
C VAL A 303 5.29 -4.42 -18.95
N ALA A 304 4.13 -4.16 -19.53
CA ALA A 304 4.03 -3.46 -20.81
C ALA A 304 4.45 -1.98 -20.66
N THR A 305 3.97 -1.31 -19.62
CA THR A 305 4.39 0.05 -19.25
C THR A 305 5.89 0.09 -18.95
N ALA A 306 6.41 -0.91 -18.21
CA ALA A 306 7.84 -1.01 -17.93
C ALA A 306 8.69 -1.21 -19.20
N ARG A 307 8.27 -2.09 -20.13
CA ARG A 307 8.93 -2.27 -21.43
C ARG A 307 8.94 -0.97 -22.23
N HIS A 308 7.83 -0.25 -22.26
CA HIS A 308 7.75 1.02 -22.96
C HIS A 308 8.75 2.03 -22.39
N ALA A 309 8.84 2.16 -21.05
CA ALA A 309 9.77 3.06 -20.38
C ALA A 309 11.23 2.84 -20.82
N ILE A 310 11.67 1.58 -20.91
CA ILE A 310 13.02 1.23 -21.34
C ILE A 310 13.18 1.35 -22.86
N ALA A 311 12.29 0.75 -23.66
CA ALA A 311 12.41 0.69 -25.11
C ALA A 311 12.31 2.06 -25.78
N ALA A 312 11.53 2.98 -25.22
CA ALA A 312 11.43 4.36 -25.68
C ALA A 312 12.58 5.26 -25.19
N GLY A 313 13.54 4.71 -24.44
CA GLY A 313 14.70 5.45 -23.93
C GLY A 313 14.37 6.51 -22.89
N LYS A 314 13.25 6.36 -22.16
CA LYS A 314 12.82 7.32 -21.13
C LYS A 314 13.64 7.17 -19.86
N VAL A 315 14.02 5.94 -19.50
CA VAL A 315 14.84 5.64 -18.33
C VAL A 315 15.82 4.52 -18.63
N ASP A 316 16.91 4.45 -17.86
CA ASP A 316 17.89 3.37 -17.96
C ASP A 316 17.52 2.17 -17.07
N MET A 317 16.88 2.44 -15.94
CA MET A 317 16.30 1.44 -15.03
C MET A 317 14.89 1.85 -14.62
N VAL A 318 13.97 0.90 -14.57
CA VAL A 318 12.56 1.14 -14.29
C VAL A 318 12.14 0.59 -12.92
N GLY A 319 11.57 1.46 -12.09
CA GLY A 319 11.14 1.16 -10.74
C GLY A 319 9.73 0.61 -10.66
N MET A 320 9.58 -0.61 -10.13
CA MET A 320 8.30 -1.32 -10.03
C MET A 320 7.97 -1.76 -8.60
N THR A 321 8.11 -0.88 -7.61
CA THR A 321 8.04 -1.24 -6.17
C THR A 321 6.72 -1.88 -5.73
N ARG A 322 5.58 -1.21 -5.90
CA ARG A 322 4.28 -1.77 -5.47
C ARG A 322 3.87 -3.01 -6.27
N ALA A 323 4.34 -3.11 -7.52
CA ALA A 323 4.18 -4.32 -8.32
C ALA A 323 4.94 -5.49 -7.66
N HIS A 324 6.19 -5.31 -7.26
CA HIS A 324 6.99 -6.34 -6.55
C HIS A 324 6.55 -6.58 -5.10
N MET A 325 5.84 -5.65 -4.46
CA MET A 325 5.10 -5.93 -3.23
C MET A 325 3.94 -6.88 -3.47
N THR A 326 3.31 -6.81 -4.64
CA THR A 326 2.16 -7.65 -4.99
C THR A 326 2.61 -8.99 -5.54
N ASP A 327 3.66 -9.01 -6.34
CA ASP A 327 4.25 -10.21 -6.91
C ASP A 327 5.78 -10.07 -6.91
N PRO A 328 6.49 -10.68 -5.94
CA PRO A 328 7.94 -10.57 -5.89
C PRO A 328 8.63 -11.23 -7.09
N HIS A 329 7.95 -12.12 -7.82
CA HIS A 329 8.53 -12.97 -8.87
C HIS A 329 8.23 -12.51 -10.30
N ILE A 330 7.89 -11.23 -10.49
CA ILE A 330 7.60 -10.65 -11.82
C ILE A 330 8.71 -10.99 -12.82
N VAL A 331 9.98 -10.77 -12.47
CA VAL A 331 11.09 -10.97 -13.40
C VAL A 331 11.27 -12.43 -13.77
N ARG A 332 11.21 -13.34 -12.78
CA ARG A 332 11.20 -14.79 -13.00
C ARG A 332 10.09 -15.20 -13.96
N LYS A 333 8.87 -14.69 -13.77
CA LYS A 333 7.73 -14.97 -14.65
C LYS A 333 7.93 -14.45 -16.07
N ILE A 334 8.56 -13.29 -16.27
CA ILE A 334 8.95 -12.80 -17.60
C ILE A 334 9.94 -13.77 -18.27
N MET A 335 10.98 -14.18 -17.54
CA MET A 335 12.00 -15.12 -18.05
C MET A 335 11.40 -16.48 -18.44
N GLU A 336 10.41 -16.95 -17.68
CA GLU A 336 9.68 -18.19 -17.91
C GLU A 336 8.52 -18.05 -18.92
N LYS A 337 8.28 -16.86 -19.45
CA LYS A 337 7.17 -16.55 -20.38
C LYS A 337 5.78 -16.83 -19.78
N ARG A 338 5.62 -16.54 -18.49
CA ARG A 338 4.38 -16.70 -17.70
C ARG A 338 3.83 -15.36 -17.23
N GLU A 339 3.81 -14.37 -18.11
CA GLU A 339 3.39 -13.00 -17.75
C GLU A 339 1.91 -12.92 -17.33
N ASP A 340 1.06 -13.76 -17.92
CA ASP A 340 -0.36 -13.85 -17.53
C ASP A 340 -0.56 -14.38 -16.10
N ASP A 341 0.50 -14.92 -15.46
CA ASP A 341 0.49 -15.40 -14.07
C ASP A 341 0.87 -14.29 -13.08
N ILE A 342 1.29 -13.12 -13.57
CA ILE A 342 1.73 -12.01 -12.73
C ILE A 342 0.53 -11.49 -11.95
N ARG A 343 0.66 -11.45 -10.62
CA ARG A 343 -0.37 -10.89 -9.74
C ARG A 343 -0.31 -9.37 -9.83
N PRO A 344 -1.34 -8.70 -10.39
CA PRO A 344 -1.27 -7.26 -10.64
C PRO A 344 -1.43 -6.45 -9.35
N CYS A 345 -0.66 -5.37 -9.23
CA CYS A 345 -0.91 -4.34 -8.23
C CYS A 345 -2.15 -3.53 -8.63
N VAL A 346 -3.17 -3.53 -7.77
CA VAL A 346 -4.43 -2.79 -8.02
C VAL A 346 -4.38 -1.34 -7.56
N GLY A 347 -3.24 -0.85 -7.04
CA GLY A 347 -3.09 0.54 -6.63
C GLY A 347 -3.93 0.95 -5.41
N ALA A 348 -4.49 0.00 -4.64
CA ALA A 348 -5.37 0.27 -3.50
C ALA A 348 -4.76 1.13 -2.37
N ASN A 349 -3.44 1.33 -2.41
CA ASN A 349 -2.65 2.05 -1.41
C ASN A 349 -2.68 1.49 0.03
N TYR A 350 -3.26 0.29 0.23
CA TYR A 350 -3.24 -0.39 1.52
C TYR A 350 -1.82 -0.54 2.11
N CYS A 351 -0.80 -0.68 1.25
CA CYS A 351 0.59 -0.72 1.70
C CYS A 351 1.02 0.55 2.45
N LEU A 352 0.71 1.74 1.91
CA LEU A 352 1.08 3.01 2.55
C LEU A 352 0.10 3.37 3.68
N ASP A 353 -1.20 3.27 3.43
CA ASP A 353 -2.23 3.61 4.43
C ASP A 353 -2.01 2.84 5.74
N ARG A 354 -1.64 1.56 5.62
CA ARG A 354 -1.38 0.71 6.78
C ARG A 354 -0.10 1.07 7.54
N ILE A 355 0.87 1.75 6.95
CA ILE A 355 2.02 2.27 7.73
C ILE A 355 1.52 3.29 8.74
N TYR A 356 0.67 4.22 8.29
CA TYR A 356 0.11 5.27 9.14
C TYR A 356 -0.91 4.73 10.15
N GLN A 357 -1.74 3.75 9.75
CA GLN A 357 -2.82 3.23 10.59
C GLN A 357 -2.41 2.02 11.45
N GLY A 358 -1.64 1.09 10.88
CA GLY A 358 -1.33 -0.23 11.43
C GLY A 358 0.16 -0.53 11.66
N GLY A 359 1.03 0.47 11.49
CA GLY A 359 2.46 0.44 11.82
C GLY A 359 3.36 -0.42 10.93
N LEU A 360 2.82 -1.11 9.91
CA LEU A 360 3.57 -1.97 8.98
C LEU A 360 2.89 -1.98 7.63
N ALA A 361 3.65 -1.95 6.55
CA ALA A 361 3.12 -2.12 5.20
C ALA A 361 2.72 -3.58 4.96
N PHE A 362 1.57 -3.81 4.31
CA PHE A 362 1.21 -5.11 3.72
C PHE A 362 0.57 -4.89 2.34
N CYS A 363 0.55 -5.92 1.49
CA CYS A 363 -0.17 -5.83 0.23
C CYS A 363 -1.63 -6.28 0.41
N ILE A 364 -2.60 -5.52 -0.09
CA ILE A 364 -4.02 -5.92 -0.07
C ILE A 364 -4.25 -7.22 -0.84
N HIS A 365 -3.46 -7.46 -1.88
CA HIS A 365 -3.62 -8.55 -2.82
C HIS A 365 -2.74 -9.78 -2.44
N ASN A 366 -1.54 -9.54 -1.90
CA ASN A 366 -0.58 -10.58 -1.52
C ASN A 366 -0.40 -10.63 0.00
N ALA A 367 -1.04 -11.60 0.66
CA ALA A 367 -0.98 -11.73 2.11
C ALA A 367 0.37 -12.24 2.65
N ALA A 368 1.21 -12.85 1.79
CA ALA A 368 2.55 -13.30 2.16
C ALA A 368 3.56 -12.14 2.29
N THR A 369 3.31 -11.02 1.60
CA THR A 369 4.18 -9.83 1.69
C THR A 369 4.22 -9.28 3.11
N GLY A 370 5.43 -9.12 3.66
CA GLY A 370 5.68 -8.71 5.05
C GLY A 370 5.56 -9.86 6.06
N ARG A 371 5.37 -11.09 5.57
CA ARG A 371 5.25 -12.35 6.33
C ARG A 371 6.04 -13.48 5.67
N GLU A 372 7.09 -13.16 4.91
CA GLU A 372 7.88 -14.09 4.11
C GLU A 372 8.43 -15.27 4.95
N GLU A 373 8.66 -15.08 6.25
CA GLU A 373 9.14 -16.12 7.17
C GLU A 373 8.07 -17.15 7.55
N THR A 374 6.78 -16.83 7.42
CA THR A 374 5.67 -17.67 7.90
C THR A 374 4.63 -18.00 6.82
N MET A 375 4.54 -17.19 5.77
CA MET A 375 3.57 -17.30 4.69
C MET A 375 4.29 -17.44 3.36
N PRO A 376 4.07 -18.53 2.61
CA PRO A 376 4.78 -18.79 1.38
C PRO A 376 4.24 -17.97 0.20
N HIS A 377 5.13 -17.61 -0.73
CA HIS A 377 4.76 -17.07 -2.04
C HIS A 377 4.45 -18.16 -3.07
N GLU A 378 5.13 -19.31 -2.97
CA GLU A 378 4.91 -20.52 -3.77
C GLU A 378 4.35 -21.62 -2.86
N ILE A 379 3.21 -22.22 -3.20
CA ILE A 379 2.51 -23.11 -2.26
C ILE A 379 3.07 -24.55 -2.39
N PRO A 380 3.59 -25.14 -1.30
CA PRO A 380 4.08 -26.53 -1.33
C PRO A 380 2.91 -27.52 -1.47
N LYS A 381 3.16 -28.66 -2.14
CA LYS A 381 2.18 -29.74 -2.27
C LYS A 381 1.85 -30.38 -0.92
N ALA A 382 0.59 -30.76 -0.74
CA ALA A 382 0.17 -31.54 0.43
C ALA A 382 0.70 -32.98 0.35
N ALA A 383 0.96 -33.59 1.51
CA ALA A 383 1.32 -35.01 1.58
C ALA A 383 0.14 -35.93 1.21
N GLU A 384 -1.08 -35.49 1.49
CA GLU A 384 -2.32 -36.22 1.22
C GLU A 384 -3.27 -35.36 0.39
N ARG A 385 -3.80 -35.94 -0.71
CA ARG A 385 -4.88 -35.31 -1.49
C ARG A 385 -6.19 -35.47 -0.71
N ARG A 386 -7.00 -34.39 -0.69
CA ARG A 386 -8.28 -34.35 0.02
C ARG A 386 -9.38 -33.73 -0.84
N LYS A 387 -10.64 -34.02 -0.55
CA LYS A 387 -11.81 -33.32 -1.11
C LYS A 387 -12.16 -32.11 -0.23
N VAL A 388 -12.05 -30.90 -0.80
CA VAL A 388 -12.30 -29.62 -0.12
C VAL A 388 -13.48 -28.91 -0.78
N VAL A 389 -14.51 -28.61 0.01
CA VAL A 389 -15.66 -27.81 -0.43
C VAL A 389 -15.57 -26.42 0.17
N ILE A 390 -15.75 -25.40 -0.66
CA ILE A 390 -15.70 -23.98 -0.28
C ILE A 390 -17.01 -23.34 -0.68
N VAL A 391 -17.62 -22.57 0.22
CA VAL A 391 -18.87 -21.85 -0.06
C VAL A 391 -18.61 -20.35 -0.05
N GLY A 392 -18.80 -19.71 -1.20
CA GLY A 392 -18.54 -18.30 -1.48
C GLY A 392 -17.30 -18.10 -2.35
N ALA A 393 -17.44 -17.41 -3.48
CA ALA A 393 -16.39 -17.02 -4.41
C ALA A 393 -15.98 -15.54 -4.25
N GLY A 394 -16.02 -15.02 -3.01
CA GLY A 394 -15.37 -13.78 -2.63
C GLY A 394 -13.84 -13.91 -2.51
N PRO A 395 -13.11 -12.84 -2.13
CA PRO A 395 -11.64 -12.88 -2.06
C PRO A 395 -11.08 -13.94 -1.09
N ALA A 396 -11.77 -14.23 0.02
CA ALA A 396 -11.39 -15.31 0.93
C ALA A 396 -11.55 -16.69 0.29
N GLY A 397 -12.73 -16.99 -0.26
CA GLY A 397 -13.03 -18.29 -0.84
C GLY A 397 -12.19 -18.59 -2.07
N LEU A 398 -11.95 -17.60 -2.94
CA LEU A 398 -11.07 -17.76 -4.10
C LEU A 398 -9.61 -17.97 -3.71
N GLU A 399 -9.12 -17.29 -2.65
CA GLU A 399 -7.75 -17.55 -2.17
C GLU A 399 -7.64 -18.95 -1.57
N ALA A 400 -8.64 -19.39 -0.79
CA ALA A 400 -8.66 -20.74 -0.21
C ALA A 400 -8.72 -21.79 -1.33
N ALA A 401 -9.54 -21.57 -2.35
CA ALA A 401 -9.65 -22.46 -3.50
C ALA A 401 -8.32 -22.57 -4.26
N ARG A 402 -7.71 -21.42 -4.56
CA ARG A 402 -6.41 -21.33 -5.23
C ARG A 402 -5.34 -22.08 -4.44
N VAL A 403 -5.20 -21.81 -3.14
CA VAL A 403 -4.18 -22.43 -2.28
C VAL A 403 -4.42 -23.93 -2.17
N CYS A 404 -5.64 -24.38 -1.87
CA CYS A 404 -5.95 -25.81 -1.78
C CYS A 404 -5.70 -26.55 -3.11
N ALA A 405 -6.05 -25.95 -4.25
CA ALA A 405 -5.80 -26.55 -5.55
C ALA A 405 -4.31 -26.58 -5.90
N GLU A 406 -3.56 -25.52 -5.56
CA GLU A 406 -2.11 -25.49 -5.73
C GLU A 406 -1.42 -26.54 -4.87
N ARG A 407 -1.95 -26.87 -3.69
CA ARG A 407 -1.51 -28.00 -2.86
C ARG A 407 -1.82 -29.37 -3.47
N GLY A 408 -2.76 -29.45 -4.41
CA GLY A 408 -3.15 -30.67 -5.12
C GLY A 408 -4.48 -31.30 -4.65
N HIS A 409 -5.25 -30.60 -3.79
CA HIS A 409 -6.56 -31.08 -3.35
C HIS A 409 -7.59 -31.04 -4.49
N GLU A 410 -8.65 -31.82 -4.35
CA GLU A 410 -9.85 -31.69 -5.18
C GLU A 410 -10.74 -30.60 -4.60
N VAL A 411 -10.95 -29.52 -5.35
CA VAL A 411 -11.63 -28.32 -4.83
C VAL A 411 -12.93 -28.09 -5.60
N VAL A 412 -14.02 -27.94 -4.83
CA VAL A 412 -15.34 -27.53 -5.33
C VAL A 412 -15.73 -26.23 -4.64
N VAL A 413 -16.19 -25.25 -5.42
CA VAL A 413 -16.64 -23.94 -4.93
C VAL A 413 -18.11 -23.74 -5.31
N PHE A 414 -18.95 -23.45 -4.33
CA PHE A 414 -20.33 -23.01 -4.55
C PHE A 414 -20.44 -21.49 -4.43
N GLU A 415 -21.12 -20.83 -5.36
CA GLU A 415 -21.36 -19.39 -5.35
C GLU A 415 -22.82 -19.09 -5.72
N ALA A 416 -23.47 -18.28 -4.90
CA ALA A 416 -24.86 -17.90 -5.09
C ALA A 416 -25.06 -16.99 -6.31
N ALA A 417 -24.11 -16.09 -6.57
CA ALA A 417 -24.13 -15.23 -7.74
C ALA A 417 -23.74 -15.97 -9.03
N ASN A 418 -24.01 -15.33 -10.17
CA ASN A 418 -23.61 -15.83 -11.49
C ASN A 418 -22.12 -15.61 -11.81
N ASN A 419 -21.38 -14.87 -10.97
CA ASN A 419 -20.00 -14.48 -11.18
C ASN A 419 -19.24 -14.45 -9.84
N PRO A 420 -17.92 -14.70 -9.85
CA PRO A 420 -17.10 -14.59 -8.66
C PRO A 420 -16.88 -13.12 -8.27
N GLY A 421 -16.54 -12.90 -7.00
CA GLY A 421 -15.90 -11.68 -6.53
C GLY A 421 -16.47 -11.09 -5.25
N GLY A 422 -17.68 -11.50 -4.84
CA GLY A 422 -18.34 -10.98 -3.64
C GLY A 422 -18.30 -9.45 -3.56
N GLN A 423 -17.97 -8.92 -2.38
CA GLN A 423 -17.93 -7.48 -2.12
C GLN A 423 -16.91 -6.68 -2.97
N ILE A 424 -15.91 -7.33 -3.57
CA ILE A 424 -14.97 -6.64 -4.47
C ILE A 424 -15.67 -6.18 -5.75
N ARG A 425 -16.70 -6.91 -6.23
CA ARG A 425 -17.51 -6.47 -7.37
C ARG A 425 -18.26 -5.18 -7.08
N LEU A 426 -18.76 -5.03 -5.86
CA LEU A 426 -19.40 -3.81 -5.40
C LEU A 426 -18.39 -2.66 -5.34
N THR A 427 -17.21 -2.93 -4.74
CA THR A 427 -16.10 -1.96 -4.66
C THR A 427 -15.67 -1.45 -6.04
N ALA A 428 -15.66 -2.32 -7.05
CA ALA A 428 -15.22 -1.99 -8.40
C ALA A 428 -16.26 -1.24 -9.26
N GLN A 429 -17.50 -1.01 -8.75
CA GLN A 429 -18.52 -0.25 -9.50
C GLN A 429 -18.13 1.22 -9.68
N SER A 430 -17.39 1.79 -8.73
CA SER A 430 -16.88 3.16 -8.85
C SER A 430 -15.68 3.20 -9.80
N GLU A 431 -15.71 4.09 -10.81
CA GLU A 431 -14.62 4.25 -11.78
C GLU A 431 -13.25 4.37 -11.11
N ARG A 432 -13.20 5.11 -9.98
CA ARG A 432 -11.98 5.38 -9.23
C ARG A 432 -11.37 4.17 -8.51
N ARG A 433 -12.10 3.06 -8.43
CA ARG A 433 -11.74 1.82 -7.73
C ARG A 433 -11.84 0.59 -8.62
N ARG A 434 -12.09 0.78 -9.92
CA ARG A 434 -12.31 -0.31 -10.87
C ARG A 434 -11.17 -1.33 -10.87
N GLU A 435 -9.92 -0.91 -10.66
CA GLU A 435 -8.76 -1.80 -10.64
C GLU A 435 -8.83 -2.88 -9.56
N MET A 436 -9.63 -2.70 -8.50
CA MET A 436 -9.84 -3.70 -7.44
C MET A 436 -10.36 -5.03 -7.98
N ILE A 437 -11.09 -5.03 -9.11
CA ILE A 437 -11.60 -6.28 -9.71
C ILE A 437 -10.48 -7.24 -10.10
N SER A 438 -9.28 -6.73 -10.39
CA SER A 438 -8.12 -7.56 -10.74
C SER A 438 -7.67 -8.49 -9.59
N ILE A 439 -8.10 -8.23 -8.34
CA ILE A 439 -7.93 -9.16 -7.21
C ILE A 439 -8.70 -10.46 -7.44
N ILE A 440 -9.88 -10.35 -8.05
CA ILE A 440 -10.78 -11.46 -8.35
C ILE A 440 -10.35 -12.12 -9.65
N ASP A 441 -10.14 -11.34 -10.71
CA ASP A 441 -9.80 -11.88 -12.04
C ASP A 441 -8.53 -12.73 -12.00
N TRP A 442 -7.49 -12.26 -11.28
CA TRP A 442 -6.27 -13.03 -11.10
C TRP A 442 -6.51 -14.34 -10.35
N ARG A 443 -7.28 -14.33 -9.25
CA ARG A 443 -7.56 -15.57 -8.50
C ARG A 443 -8.40 -16.54 -9.29
N MET A 444 -9.41 -16.04 -10.01
CA MET A 444 -10.27 -16.87 -10.85
C MET A 444 -9.43 -17.56 -11.93
N SER A 445 -8.57 -16.82 -12.64
CA SER A 445 -7.70 -17.41 -13.67
C SER A 445 -6.73 -18.45 -13.08
N GLN A 446 -6.20 -18.23 -11.88
CA GLN A 446 -5.39 -19.24 -11.19
C GLN A 446 -6.22 -20.49 -10.82
N CYS A 447 -7.43 -20.32 -10.29
CA CYS A 447 -8.32 -21.44 -9.94
C CYS A 447 -8.72 -22.26 -11.18
N GLU A 448 -9.05 -21.61 -12.29
CA GLU A 448 -9.37 -22.26 -13.56
C GLU A 448 -8.21 -23.11 -14.07
N ARG A 449 -6.99 -22.56 -14.06
CA ARG A 449 -5.77 -23.28 -14.45
C ARG A 449 -5.46 -24.47 -13.56
N LEU A 450 -5.81 -24.39 -12.29
CA LEU A 450 -5.61 -25.46 -11.30
C LEU A 450 -6.76 -26.48 -11.31
N GLY A 451 -7.79 -26.31 -12.14
CA GLY A 451 -8.90 -27.25 -12.28
C GLY A 451 -9.92 -27.21 -11.14
N VAL A 452 -10.06 -26.07 -10.46
CA VAL A 452 -11.11 -25.88 -9.45
C VAL A 452 -12.49 -25.97 -10.12
N THR A 453 -13.41 -26.72 -9.53
CA THR A 453 -14.79 -26.84 -10.02
C THR A 453 -15.66 -25.76 -9.38
N PHE A 454 -16.36 -24.96 -10.19
CA PHE A 454 -17.25 -23.90 -9.72
C PHE A 454 -18.71 -24.21 -10.06
N HIS A 455 -19.60 -24.00 -9.08
CA HIS A 455 -21.05 -24.03 -9.23
C HIS A 455 -21.62 -22.64 -8.91
N PHE A 456 -21.77 -21.82 -9.95
CA PHE A 456 -22.43 -20.51 -9.87
C PHE A 456 -23.95 -20.65 -9.90
N ASN A 457 -24.66 -19.60 -9.48
CA ASN A 457 -26.11 -19.59 -9.31
C ASN A 457 -26.61 -20.70 -8.38
N ASN A 458 -25.80 -21.04 -7.37
CA ASN A 458 -26.09 -22.12 -6.45
C ASN A 458 -26.09 -21.58 -5.01
N TRP A 459 -27.28 -21.44 -4.45
CA TRP A 459 -27.45 -21.20 -3.02
C TRP A 459 -27.21 -22.52 -2.27
N ALA A 460 -26.00 -22.72 -1.77
CA ALA A 460 -25.63 -23.97 -1.11
C ALA A 460 -26.29 -24.09 0.27
N GLU A 461 -27.01 -25.18 0.47
CA GLU A 461 -27.51 -25.64 1.77
C GLU A 461 -26.63 -26.77 2.30
N ALA A 462 -26.85 -27.22 3.55
CA ALA A 462 -26.05 -28.28 4.16
C ALA A 462 -26.02 -29.55 3.30
N ASP A 463 -27.18 -30.00 2.80
CA ASP A 463 -27.28 -31.19 1.95
C ASP A 463 -26.48 -31.04 0.64
N THR A 464 -26.49 -29.85 0.03
CA THR A 464 -25.68 -29.53 -1.16
C THR A 464 -24.19 -29.77 -0.86
N VAL A 465 -23.70 -29.24 0.27
CA VAL A 465 -22.30 -29.38 0.69
C VAL A 465 -21.95 -30.84 1.00
N LEU A 466 -22.82 -31.55 1.72
CA LEU A 466 -22.58 -32.93 2.14
C LEU A 466 -22.60 -33.93 0.97
N SER A 467 -23.36 -33.63 -0.09
CA SER A 467 -23.43 -34.49 -1.29
C SER A 467 -22.09 -34.65 -2.01
N GLU A 468 -21.17 -33.70 -1.84
CA GLU A 468 -19.79 -33.76 -2.36
C GLU A 468 -18.87 -34.70 -1.55
N ASN A 469 -19.35 -35.27 -0.43
CA ASN A 469 -18.58 -36.07 0.53
C ASN A 469 -17.24 -35.41 0.91
N PRO A 470 -17.25 -34.16 1.42
CA PRO A 470 -16.03 -33.43 1.73
C PRO A 470 -15.26 -34.04 2.90
N GLU A 471 -13.95 -33.87 2.90
CA GLU A 471 -13.10 -34.06 4.08
C GLU A 471 -12.86 -32.74 4.82
N VAL A 472 -12.90 -31.62 4.08
CA VAL A 472 -12.78 -30.27 4.61
C VAL A 472 -13.85 -29.38 3.99
N VAL A 473 -14.52 -28.59 4.82
CA VAL A 473 -15.47 -27.57 4.41
C VAL A 473 -15.00 -26.20 4.91
N ILE A 474 -14.98 -25.22 4.01
CA ILE A 474 -14.60 -23.83 4.33
C ILE A 474 -15.77 -22.91 3.95
N ILE A 475 -16.33 -22.25 4.96
CA ILE A 475 -17.40 -21.26 4.79
C ILE A 475 -16.77 -19.87 4.62
N ALA A 476 -16.96 -19.30 3.43
CA ALA A 476 -16.44 -18.01 3.00
C ALA A 476 -17.56 -17.12 2.39
N THR A 477 -18.76 -17.25 2.95
CA THR A 477 -20.03 -16.62 2.53
C THR A 477 -20.09 -15.11 2.69
N GLY A 478 -19.08 -14.50 3.31
CA GLY A 478 -19.01 -13.06 3.52
C GLY A 478 -20.03 -12.56 4.55
N GLY A 479 -20.52 -11.34 4.33
CA GLY A 479 -21.49 -10.67 5.18
C GLY A 479 -22.40 -9.74 4.41
N LEU A 480 -23.48 -9.32 5.05
CA LEU A 480 -24.53 -8.44 4.52
C LEU A 480 -24.52 -7.08 5.23
N PRO A 481 -24.94 -5.99 4.57
CA PRO A 481 -24.94 -4.65 5.17
C PRO A 481 -25.86 -4.61 6.40
N HIS A 482 -25.36 -4.05 7.51
CA HIS A 482 -26.14 -3.88 8.72
C HIS A 482 -26.79 -2.49 8.75
N ILE A 483 -28.12 -2.45 8.71
CA ILE A 483 -28.89 -1.19 8.70
C ILE A 483 -29.79 -0.99 9.93
N ASP A 484 -29.91 -1.99 10.80
CA ASP A 484 -30.73 -1.95 12.01
C ASP A 484 -30.05 -1.18 13.16
N VAL A 485 -29.70 0.08 12.89
CA VAL A 485 -28.90 0.93 13.78
C VAL A 485 -29.72 2.03 14.47
N LEU A 486 -30.97 2.23 14.03
CA LEU A 486 -31.86 3.26 14.56
C LEU A 486 -32.75 2.70 15.67
N SER A 487 -33.14 3.58 16.60
CA SER A 487 -34.13 3.25 17.64
C SER A 487 -35.54 2.96 17.08
N ARG A 488 -35.86 3.56 15.93
CA ARG A 488 -37.09 3.30 15.13
C ARG A 488 -36.89 3.78 13.69
N GLY A 489 -37.62 3.17 12.75
CA GLY A 489 -37.62 3.55 11.34
C GLY A 489 -36.51 2.92 10.49
N ASN A 490 -35.96 1.77 10.89
CA ASN A 490 -34.96 1.03 10.08
C ASN A 490 -35.52 0.55 8.74
N ASP A 491 -36.85 0.36 8.62
CA ASP A 491 -37.54 0.06 7.36
C ASP A 491 -37.60 1.24 6.38
N LEU A 492 -37.20 2.44 6.81
CA LEU A 492 -37.22 3.67 6.00
C LEU A 492 -35.85 4.04 5.44
N VAL A 493 -34.79 3.27 5.74
CA VAL A 493 -33.43 3.54 5.27
C VAL A 493 -33.00 2.51 4.23
N VAL A 494 -31.98 2.86 3.46
CA VAL A 494 -31.31 1.94 2.53
C VAL A 494 -29.83 1.86 2.90
N SER A 495 -29.13 0.81 2.49
CA SER A 495 -27.71 0.67 2.75
C SER A 495 -26.87 1.49 1.75
N ALA A 496 -25.65 1.84 2.12
CA ALA A 496 -24.67 2.38 1.17
C ALA A 496 -24.43 1.42 -0.02
N TRP A 497 -24.60 0.11 0.19
CA TRP A 497 -24.42 -0.89 -0.85
C TRP A 497 -25.50 -0.81 -1.91
N ASP A 498 -26.76 -0.59 -1.54
CA ASP A 498 -27.89 -0.46 -2.47
C ASP A 498 -27.69 0.73 -3.44
N ILE A 499 -27.04 1.79 -2.97
CA ILE A 499 -26.69 2.95 -3.78
C ILE A 499 -25.52 2.64 -4.74
N ILE A 500 -24.49 1.94 -4.26
CA ILE A 500 -23.30 1.60 -5.06
C ILE A 500 -23.65 0.55 -6.13
N SER A 501 -24.48 -0.44 -5.81
CA SER A 501 -24.94 -1.46 -6.76
C SER A 501 -25.92 -0.90 -7.80
N GLY A 502 -26.62 0.18 -7.45
CA GLY A 502 -27.68 0.77 -8.28
C GLY A 502 -29.05 0.12 -8.09
N ASP A 503 -29.21 -0.77 -7.10
CA ASP A 503 -30.49 -1.39 -6.77
C ASP A 503 -31.51 -0.36 -6.29
N VAL A 504 -31.03 0.70 -5.63
CA VAL A 504 -31.83 1.85 -5.22
C VAL A 504 -31.39 3.10 -5.98
N LYS A 505 -32.37 3.81 -6.55
CA LYS A 505 -32.13 5.07 -7.26
C LYS A 505 -31.73 6.19 -6.26
N PRO A 506 -30.75 7.04 -6.61
CA PRO A 506 -30.44 8.24 -5.84
C PRO A 506 -31.65 9.17 -5.64
N GLY A 507 -31.87 9.61 -4.41
CA GLY A 507 -32.77 10.72 -4.07
C GLY A 507 -32.20 12.08 -4.50
N THR A 508 -32.93 13.17 -4.23
CA THR A 508 -32.51 14.54 -4.54
C THR A 508 -31.94 15.30 -3.34
N ASN A 509 -32.33 14.93 -2.12
CA ASN A 509 -31.84 15.50 -0.87
C ASN A 509 -31.63 14.38 0.14
N VAL A 510 -30.38 13.96 0.32
CA VAL A 510 -30.01 12.67 0.92
C VAL A 510 -29.12 12.87 2.14
N LEU A 511 -29.46 12.18 3.23
CA LEU A 511 -28.60 12.06 4.41
C LEU A 511 -27.90 10.70 4.36
N VAL A 512 -26.56 10.71 4.28
CA VAL A 512 -25.73 9.52 4.45
C VAL A 512 -25.24 9.50 5.89
N PHE A 513 -25.74 8.57 6.69
CA PHE A 513 -25.23 8.30 8.03
C PHE A 513 -24.10 7.27 7.94
N ASP A 514 -22.87 7.74 8.14
CA ASP A 514 -21.64 6.96 8.07
C ASP A 514 -21.07 6.70 9.47
N ASP A 515 -21.32 5.49 9.97
CA ASP A 515 -20.85 4.99 11.27
C ASP A 515 -19.74 3.94 11.12
N ALA A 516 -19.53 3.42 9.89
CA ALA A 516 -18.38 2.57 9.59
C ALA A 516 -17.11 3.39 9.27
N GLY A 517 -17.28 4.62 8.78
CA GLY A 517 -16.16 5.52 8.53
C GLY A 517 -15.26 5.10 7.38
N ASP A 518 -15.75 4.24 6.51
CA ASP A 518 -14.96 3.53 5.51
C ASP A 518 -15.23 4.03 4.08
N HIS A 519 -14.69 3.29 3.13
CA HIS A 519 -14.84 3.64 1.73
C HIS A 519 -16.24 3.43 1.16
N ALA A 520 -17.10 2.60 1.76
CA ALA A 520 -18.45 2.38 1.24
C ALA A 520 -19.31 3.64 1.43
N GLY A 521 -19.20 4.30 2.59
CA GLY A 521 -19.87 5.57 2.88
C GLY A 521 -19.48 6.66 1.88
N LEU A 522 -18.17 6.85 1.64
CA LEU A 522 -17.70 7.83 0.66
C LEU A 522 -18.05 7.48 -0.79
N GLN A 523 -18.10 6.19 -1.16
CA GLN A 523 -18.52 5.77 -2.50
C GLN A 523 -19.99 6.05 -2.74
N ALA A 524 -20.86 5.66 -1.81
CA ALA A 524 -22.29 5.95 -1.90
C ALA A 524 -22.54 7.46 -2.00
N ALA A 525 -21.87 8.26 -1.15
CA ALA A 525 -21.97 9.72 -1.22
C ALA A 525 -21.50 10.29 -2.56
N GLU A 526 -20.41 9.78 -3.14
CA GLU A 526 -19.94 10.21 -4.47
C GLU A 526 -20.94 9.84 -5.58
N CYS A 527 -21.53 8.64 -5.53
CA CYS A 527 -22.58 8.22 -6.46
C CYS A 527 -23.82 9.12 -6.40
N LEU A 528 -24.31 9.41 -5.18
CA LEU A 528 -25.44 10.32 -4.95
C LEU A 528 -25.16 11.73 -5.48
N ALA A 529 -24.00 12.29 -5.12
CA ALA A 529 -23.63 13.64 -5.51
C ALA A 529 -23.45 13.76 -7.03
N LYS A 530 -22.86 12.75 -7.70
CA LYS A 530 -22.73 12.72 -9.17
C LYS A 530 -24.07 12.58 -9.89
N ALA A 531 -25.08 12.00 -9.24
CA ALA A 531 -26.45 11.97 -9.73
C ALA A 531 -27.19 13.32 -9.57
N GLY A 532 -26.55 14.32 -8.97
CA GLY A 532 -27.11 15.67 -8.76
C GLY A 532 -27.84 15.85 -7.43
N ALA A 533 -27.72 14.89 -6.50
CA ALA A 533 -28.31 15.01 -5.18
C ALA A 533 -27.56 16.04 -4.33
N LYS A 534 -28.31 16.72 -3.46
CA LYS A 534 -27.75 17.39 -2.28
C LYS A 534 -27.47 16.34 -1.20
N VAL A 535 -26.23 16.22 -0.76
CA VAL A 535 -25.79 15.15 0.15
C VAL A 535 -25.25 15.72 1.45
N GLU A 536 -25.80 15.29 2.59
CA GLU A 536 -25.17 15.48 3.91
C GLU A 536 -24.55 14.16 4.35
N ILE A 537 -23.22 14.11 4.49
CA ILE A 537 -22.50 12.98 5.09
C ILE A 537 -22.38 13.27 6.58
N MET A 538 -23.03 12.45 7.41
CA MET A 538 -23.10 12.61 8.85
C MET A 538 -22.43 11.44 9.57
N THR A 539 -21.61 11.72 10.57
CA THR A 539 -20.96 10.70 11.39
C THR A 539 -20.94 11.12 12.87
N PRO A 540 -21.03 10.17 13.82
CA PRO A 540 -20.82 10.50 15.23
C PRO A 540 -19.35 10.74 15.56
N ASP A 541 -18.43 10.36 14.68
CA ASP A 541 -17.00 10.51 14.89
C ASP A 541 -16.54 11.97 14.88
N ARG A 542 -15.37 12.21 15.49
CA ARG A 542 -14.71 13.52 15.50
C ARG A 542 -14.19 13.96 14.11
N ALA A 543 -14.10 13.02 13.17
CA ALA A 543 -13.66 13.22 11.80
C ALA A 543 -14.51 12.33 10.88
N PHE A 544 -14.80 12.79 9.66
CA PHE A 544 -15.51 11.97 8.68
C PHE A 544 -14.56 10.93 8.07
N ALA A 545 -15.11 9.75 7.76
CA ALA A 545 -14.39 8.63 7.15
C ALA A 545 -13.02 8.31 7.78
N PRO A 546 -12.93 8.08 9.11
CA PRO A 546 -11.66 7.87 9.81
C PRO A 546 -10.83 6.68 9.33
N GLU A 547 -11.45 5.69 8.67
CA GLU A 547 -10.75 4.52 8.11
C GLU A 547 -10.21 4.76 6.69
N VAL A 548 -10.49 5.92 6.10
CA VAL A 548 -9.98 6.31 4.77
C VAL A 548 -8.81 7.27 4.94
N MET A 549 -7.60 6.72 4.81
CA MET A 549 -6.37 7.50 5.02
C MET A 549 -6.13 8.55 3.92
N ALA A 550 -5.30 9.53 4.28
CA ALA A 550 -4.99 10.76 3.52
C ALA A 550 -4.93 10.58 1.99
N MET A 551 -4.09 9.67 1.49
CA MET A 551 -3.90 9.51 0.05
C MET A 551 -5.15 9.00 -0.66
N ASN A 552 -5.86 8.03 -0.07
CA ASN A 552 -7.13 7.53 -0.59
C ASN A 552 -8.26 8.56 -0.45
N LEU A 553 -8.20 9.43 0.56
CA LEU A 553 -9.17 10.49 0.82
C LEU A 553 -9.09 11.62 -0.24
N VAL A 554 -7.88 11.98 -0.66
CA VAL A 554 -7.63 13.10 -1.60
C VAL A 554 -8.49 13.02 -2.86
N PRO A 555 -8.54 11.89 -3.58
CA PRO A 555 -9.40 11.79 -4.76
C PRO A 555 -10.90 11.93 -4.46
N TYR A 556 -11.40 11.45 -3.32
CA TYR A 556 -12.80 11.70 -2.93
C TYR A 556 -13.06 13.19 -2.71
N MET A 557 -12.16 13.89 -2.01
CA MET A 557 -12.31 15.33 -1.77
C MET A 557 -12.28 16.13 -3.07
N ARG A 558 -11.38 15.78 -4.01
CA ARG A 558 -11.33 16.39 -5.34
C ARG A 558 -12.63 16.23 -6.14
N SER A 559 -13.41 15.19 -5.86
CA SER A 559 -14.73 14.95 -6.47
C SER A 559 -15.85 15.65 -5.68
N LEU A 560 -16.00 15.31 -4.40
CA LEU A 560 -17.12 15.72 -3.55
C LEU A 560 -17.17 17.23 -3.29
N GLN A 561 -16.02 17.90 -3.10
CA GLN A 561 -16.00 19.34 -2.79
C GLN A 561 -16.43 20.23 -3.97
N LYS A 562 -16.54 19.67 -5.18
CA LYS A 562 -17.07 20.38 -6.36
C LYS A 562 -18.58 20.23 -6.52
N LEU A 563 -19.22 19.43 -5.67
CA LEU A 563 -20.63 19.06 -5.71
C LEU A 563 -21.34 19.57 -4.45
N ASP A 564 -22.68 19.45 -4.39
CA ASP A 564 -23.48 19.89 -3.24
C ASP A 564 -23.40 18.87 -2.09
N VAL A 565 -22.23 18.82 -1.44
CA VAL A 565 -21.91 17.86 -0.37
C VAL A 565 -21.53 18.63 0.90
N THR A 566 -22.20 18.30 2.00
CA THR A 566 -21.91 18.81 3.34
C THR A 566 -21.36 17.68 4.22
N PHE A 567 -20.30 17.95 4.96
CA PHE A 567 -19.72 17.03 5.94
C PHE A 567 -20.10 17.47 7.36
N THR A 568 -20.76 16.60 8.11
CA THR A 568 -21.27 16.85 9.46
C THR A 568 -20.70 15.81 10.41
N VAL A 569 -19.75 16.21 11.26
CA VAL A 569 -19.10 15.34 12.27
C VAL A 569 -19.74 15.53 13.64
N THR A 570 -19.57 14.58 14.55
CA THR A 570 -20.05 14.58 15.95
C THR A 570 -21.57 14.57 16.16
N TYR A 571 -22.32 14.10 15.17
CA TYR A 571 -23.78 13.94 15.23
C TYR A 571 -24.21 12.51 14.89
N ARG A 572 -25.25 12.03 15.57
CA ARG A 572 -25.79 10.68 15.40
C ARG A 572 -27.19 10.73 14.80
N LEU A 573 -27.46 9.84 13.84
CA LEU A 573 -28.82 9.55 13.40
C LEU A 573 -29.47 8.58 14.41
N GLU A 574 -30.54 9.01 15.08
CA GLU A 574 -31.17 8.24 16.17
C GLU A 574 -32.44 7.51 15.73
N ALA A 575 -33.19 8.11 14.80
CA ALA A 575 -34.47 7.60 14.32
C ALA A 575 -34.83 8.21 12.95
N ALA A 576 -35.69 7.52 12.21
CA ALA A 576 -36.33 8.02 11.00
C ALA A 576 -37.87 7.94 11.11
N GLU A 577 -38.56 8.93 10.55
CA GLU A 577 -40.03 8.97 10.48
C GLU A 577 -40.48 9.40 9.08
N ARG A 578 -41.60 8.83 8.59
CA ARG A 578 -42.19 9.24 7.32
C ARG A 578 -43.04 10.50 7.49
N ASN A 579 -42.80 11.51 6.65
CA ASN A 579 -43.58 12.74 6.58
C ASN A 579 -44.01 13.03 5.14
N GLY A 580 -45.18 12.51 4.75
CA GLY A 580 -45.65 12.54 3.36
C GLY A 580 -44.70 11.79 2.44
N ASN A 581 -44.19 12.49 1.41
CA ASN A 581 -43.21 11.95 0.45
C ASN A 581 -41.76 12.15 0.92
N GLN A 582 -41.54 12.67 2.12
CA GLN A 582 -40.22 12.89 2.71
C GLN A 582 -40.03 12.05 3.98
N LEU A 583 -38.80 12.08 4.48
CA LEU A 583 -38.36 11.47 5.72
C LEU A 583 -37.86 12.56 6.67
N ILE A 584 -38.19 12.42 7.95
CA ILE A 584 -37.60 13.19 9.04
C ILE A 584 -36.54 12.31 9.70
N ALA A 585 -35.28 12.71 9.58
CA ALA A 585 -34.18 12.15 10.34
C ALA A 585 -34.04 12.88 11.67
N HIS A 586 -34.14 12.16 12.78
CA HIS A 586 -33.89 12.68 14.13
C HIS A 586 -32.41 12.56 14.46
N VAL A 587 -31.80 13.67 14.83
CA VAL A 587 -30.35 13.79 14.97
C VAL A 587 -30.00 14.21 16.40
N GLY A 588 -29.17 13.41 17.06
CA GLY A 588 -28.63 13.66 18.39
C GLY A 588 -27.12 13.85 18.38
N SER A 589 -26.50 13.77 19.55
CA SER A 589 -25.05 13.81 19.72
C SER A 589 -24.63 13.06 20.99
N ASP A 590 -23.57 12.27 20.89
CA ASP A 590 -22.96 11.56 22.02
C ASP A 590 -22.36 12.53 23.07
N TYR A 591 -22.20 13.81 22.72
CA TYR A 591 -21.75 14.88 23.62
C TYR A 591 -22.91 15.52 24.43
N GLY A 592 -24.16 15.12 24.16
CA GLY A 592 -25.35 15.47 24.94
C GLY A 592 -25.97 16.84 24.64
N GLY A 593 -27.24 16.99 25.04
CA GLY A 593 -27.95 18.28 25.09
C GLY A 593 -28.44 18.86 23.76
N VAL A 594 -28.27 18.14 22.64
CA VAL A 594 -28.68 18.60 21.30
C VAL A 594 -29.64 17.62 20.67
N THR A 595 -30.79 18.12 20.22
CA THR A 595 -31.74 17.40 19.38
C THR A 595 -32.05 18.26 18.17
N LYS A 596 -31.84 17.71 16.98
CA LYS A 596 -32.09 18.36 15.69
C LYS A 596 -32.92 17.42 14.80
N SER A 597 -33.46 17.97 13.72
CA SER A 597 -34.04 17.18 12.65
C SER A 597 -33.47 17.59 11.29
N ARG A 598 -33.57 16.67 10.33
CA ARG A 598 -33.38 16.92 8.89
C ARG A 598 -34.59 16.39 8.15
N THR A 599 -35.08 17.15 7.17
CA THR A 599 -36.08 16.67 6.23
C THR A 599 -35.39 16.33 4.92
N VAL A 600 -35.44 15.07 4.52
CA VAL A 600 -34.74 14.49 3.37
C VAL A 600 -35.70 13.60 2.57
N ASP A 601 -35.35 13.23 1.33
CA ASP A 601 -36.14 12.25 0.58
C ASP A 601 -35.56 10.83 0.64
N GLN A 602 -34.31 10.70 1.13
CA GLN A 602 -33.63 9.42 1.30
C GLN A 602 -32.66 9.48 2.49
N ILE A 603 -32.58 8.38 3.23
CA ILE A 603 -31.59 8.15 4.28
C ILE A 603 -30.80 6.90 3.90
N VAL A 604 -29.49 7.03 3.85
CA VAL A 604 -28.54 5.96 3.54
C VAL A 604 -27.72 5.65 4.79
N VAL A 605 -27.64 4.39 5.18
CA VAL A 605 -26.85 3.94 6.34
C VAL A 605 -25.61 3.17 5.87
N ASN A 606 -24.45 3.53 6.42
CA ASN A 606 -23.21 2.77 6.32
C ASN A 606 -22.73 2.38 7.73
N HIS A 607 -22.89 1.11 8.10
CA HIS A 607 -22.55 0.59 9.43
C HIS A 607 -21.93 -0.81 9.34
N GLY A 608 -21.10 -1.04 8.33
CA GLY A 608 -20.38 -2.31 8.15
C GLY A 608 -21.29 -3.48 7.79
N THR A 609 -20.86 -4.70 8.13
CA THR A 609 -21.56 -5.94 7.76
C THR A 609 -21.74 -6.89 8.93
N ILE A 610 -22.80 -7.69 8.87
CA ILE A 610 -23.01 -8.87 9.74
C ILE A 610 -22.65 -10.13 8.94
N PRO A 611 -21.93 -11.10 9.54
CA PRO A 611 -21.62 -12.37 8.89
C PRO A 611 -22.86 -13.12 8.40
N LEU A 612 -22.76 -13.73 7.21
CA LEU A 612 -23.76 -14.67 6.71
C LEU A 612 -23.36 -16.10 7.12
N ASP A 613 -23.72 -16.52 8.33
CA ASP A 613 -23.15 -17.71 8.97
C ASP A 613 -24.11 -18.85 9.32
N ASP A 614 -25.37 -18.77 8.88
CA ASP A 614 -26.38 -19.82 9.09
C ASP A 614 -25.90 -21.20 8.60
N LEU A 615 -25.43 -21.28 7.34
CA LEU A 615 -24.91 -22.53 6.77
C LEU A 615 -23.74 -23.13 7.58
N TYR A 616 -22.89 -22.28 8.17
CA TYR A 616 -21.82 -22.76 9.05
C TYR A 616 -22.39 -23.45 10.28
N PHE A 617 -23.41 -22.87 10.91
CA PHE A 617 -24.05 -23.47 12.09
C PHE A 617 -24.84 -24.74 11.76
N ASP A 618 -25.46 -24.81 10.58
CA ASP A 618 -26.12 -26.03 10.10
C ASP A 618 -25.14 -27.19 9.89
N LEU A 619 -23.93 -26.89 9.40
CA LEU A 619 -22.87 -27.89 9.17
C LEU A 619 -22.06 -28.22 10.44
N LYS A 620 -22.12 -27.39 11.48
CA LYS A 620 -21.26 -27.54 12.66
C LYS A 620 -21.44 -28.89 13.38
N PRO A 621 -22.66 -29.40 13.63
CA PRO A 621 -22.86 -30.67 14.34
C PRO A 621 -22.21 -31.88 13.65
N GLY A 622 -22.18 -31.90 12.31
CA GLY A 622 -21.59 -32.99 11.52
C GLY A 622 -20.06 -32.95 11.39
N SER A 623 -19.39 -31.93 11.95
CA SER A 623 -17.96 -31.72 11.77
C SER A 623 -17.12 -32.31 12.91
N LYS A 624 -15.94 -32.84 12.58
CA LYS A 624 -14.97 -33.45 13.52
C LYS A 624 -14.49 -32.47 14.59
N ASN A 625 -14.26 -31.22 14.22
CA ASN A 625 -13.77 -30.18 15.12
C ASN A 625 -14.89 -29.37 15.79
N LEU A 626 -16.16 -29.61 15.47
CA LEU A 626 -17.28 -28.75 15.86
C LEU A 626 -16.99 -27.27 15.57
N GLY A 627 -16.32 -26.99 14.44
CA GLY A 627 -15.90 -25.65 14.03
C GLY A 627 -14.77 -25.00 14.84
N GLU A 628 -14.15 -25.71 15.79
CA GLU A 628 -13.03 -25.18 16.58
C GLU A 628 -11.78 -24.97 15.72
N ILE A 629 -11.12 -23.84 15.95
CA ILE A 629 -9.80 -23.50 15.42
C ILE A 629 -8.86 -23.37 16.61
N SER A 630 -7.77 -24.13 16.62
CA SER A 630 -6.67 -23.92 17.55
C SER A 630 -5.90 -22.68 17.10
N TYR A 631 -6.02 -21.59 17.86
CA TYR A 631 -5.25 -20.38 17.61
C TYR A 631 -3.75 -20.61 17.76
N ASP A 632 -3.31 -21.42 18.72
CA ASP A 632 -1.90 -21.76 18.86
C ASP A 632 -1.36 -22.43 17.60
N ALA A 633 -2.07 -23.44 17.08
CA ALA A 633 -1.67 -24.11 15.85
C ALA A 633 -1.72 -23.17 14.63
N LEU A 634 -2.74 -22.30 14.55
CA LEU A 634 -2.92 -21.35 13.46
C LEU A 634 -1.80 -20.29 13.43
N LEU A 635 -1.41 -19.78 14.60
CA LEU A 635 -0.35 -18.78 14.76
C LEU A 635 1.04 -19.41 14.57
N ALA A 636 1.23 -20.67 14.98
CA ALA A 636 2.44 -21.43 14.73
C ALA A 636 2.59 -21.91 13.26
N GLY A 637 1.55 -21.75 12.43
CA GLY A 637 1.55 -22.21 11.04
C GLY A 637 1.59 -23.73 10.91
N THR A 638 0.81 -24.42 11.76
CA THR A 638 0.71 -25.88 11.82
C THR A 638 -0.73 -26.35 11.54
N THR A 639 -0.86 -27.58 11.05
CA THR A 639 -2.15 -28.16 10.67
C THR A 639 -3.15 -28.18 11.83
N GLN A 640 -4.41 -27.84 11.53
CA GLN A 640 -5.51 -27.89 12.48
C GLN A 640 -5.97 -29.35 12.72
N THR A 641 -5.61 -29.90 13.88
CA THR A 641 -5.86 -31.32 14.22
C THR A 641 -6.97 -31.54 15.23
N VAL A 642 -7.54 -30.48 15.81
CA VAL A 642 -8.59 -30.55 16.85
C VAL A 642 -9.72 -31.50 16.46
N GLU A 643 -10.11 -32.37 17.39
CA GLU A 643 -11.20 -33.32 17.25
C GLU A 643 -12.07 -33.28 18.51
N ARG A 644 -13.34 -32.94 18.33
CA ARG A 644 -14.37 -32.80 19.37
C ARG A 644 -15.57 -33.73 19.13
N ASN A 645 -15.75 -34.18 17.90
CA ASN A 645 -16.80 -35.12 17.49
C ASN A 645 -16.17 -36.28 16.69
N PRO A 646 -15.94 -37.45 17.32
CA PRO A 646 -15.41 -38.62 16.64
C PRO A 646 -16.29 -39.15 15.49
N ASP A 647 -17.59 -38.87 15.54
CA ASP A 647 -18.56 -39.27 14.51
C ASP A 647 -18.67 -38.24 13.37
N GLY A 648 -17.90 -37.15 13.42
CA GLY A 648 -17.90 -36.12 12.40
C GLY A 648 -17.29 -36.60 11.08
N ALA A 649 -17.88 -36.21 9.95
CA ALA A 649 -17.43 -36.65 8.62
C ALA A 649 -16.30 -35.78 8.05
N TYR A 650 -16.28 -34.48 8.34
CA TYR A 650 -15.37 -33.48 7.78
C TYR A 650 -14.83 -32.52 8.84
N ARG A 651 -13.76 -31.77 8.51
CA ARG A 651 -13.34 -30.60 9.29
C ARG A 651 -14.04 -29.35 8.75
N LEU A 652 -14.54 -28.51 9.64
CA LEU A 652 -15.29 -27.30 9.26
C LEU A 652 -14.54 -26.05 9.70
N PHE A 653 -14.39 -25.10 8.78
CA PHE A 653 -13.76 -23.80 9.03
C PHE A 653 -14.62 -22.67 8.48
N ARG A 654 -14.41 -21.47 9.02
CA ARG A 654 -15.02 -20.23 8.55
C ARG A 654 -13.92 -19.19 8.40
N ILE A 655 -13.94 -18.43 7.30
CA ILE A 655 -12.88 -17.45 6.96
C ILE A 655 -13.46 -16.15 6.41
N GLY A 656 -12.67 -15.08 6.46
CA GLY A 656 -13.06 -13.77 5.95
C GLY A 656 -14.21 -13.14 6.74
N ASP A 657 -15.08 -12.40 6.04
CA ASP A 657 -16.19 -11.68 6.68
C ASP A 657 -17.32 -12.60 7.15
N ALA A 658 -17.31 -13.88 6.74
CA ALA A 658 -18.18 -14.90 7.34
C ALA A 658 -17.82 -15.14 8.82
N VAL A 659 -16.61 -14.78 9.27
CA VAL A 659 -16.23 -14.83 10.68
C VAL A 659 -16.61 -13.54 11.39
N ALA A 660 -16.15 -12.42 10.85
CA ALA A 660 -16.37 -11.07 11.36
C ALA A 660 -15.91 -10.07 10.28
N ALA A 661 -16.66 -8.99 10.13
CA ALA A 661 -16.34 -7.89 9.23
C ALA A 661 -14.93 -7.33 9.52
N ARG A 662 -14.02 -7.44 8.54
CA ARG A 662 -12.68 -6.85 8.62
C ARG A 662 -12.37 -6.13 7.30
N ASN A 663 -11.33 -6.57 6.59
CA ASN A 663 -10.95 -5.99 5.30
C ASN A 663 -10.50 -7.09 4.33
N THR A 664 -10.35 -6.71 3.06
CA THR A 664 -9.93 -7.63 1.99
C THR A 664 -8.62 -8.35 2.29
N HIS A 665 -7.63 -7.66 2.89
CA HIS A 665 -6.36 -8.28 3.25
C HIS A 665 -6.55 -9.37 4.31
N ALA A 666 -7.35 -9.11 5.35
CA ALA A 666 -7.64 -10.08 6.40
C ALA A 666 -8.39 -11.30 5.83
N ALA A 667 -9.32 -11.10 4.89
CA ALA A 667 -10.01 -12.18 4.20
C ALA A 667 -9.06 -13.10 3.41
N ILE A 668 -8.13 -12.51 2.65
CA ILE A 668 -7.11 -13.25 1.89
C ILE A 668 -6.09 -13.91 2.83
N TYR A 669 -5.69 -13.21 3.90
CA TYR A 669 -4.73 -13.75 4.87
C TYR A 669 -5.32 -14.93 5.63
N ASP A 670 -6.59 -14.86 6.03
CA ASP A 670 -7.31 -15.97 6.66
C ASP A 670 -7.33 -17.22 5.79
N ALA A 671 -7.57 -17.04 4.49
CA ALA A 671 -7.53 -18.11 3.52
C ALA A 671 -6.13 -18.70 3.39
N LEU A 672 -5.11 -17.87 3.13
CA LEU A 672 -3.73 -18.32 2.96
C LEU A 672 -3.20 -19.06 4.19
N ARG A 673 -3.36 -18.48 5.39
CA ARG A 673 -2.82 -19.04 6.63
C ARG A 673 -3.44 -20.38 7.00
N LEU A 674 -4.71 -20.60 6.66
CA LEU A 674 -5.41 -21.85 6.92
C LEU A 674 -5.11 -22.88 5.82
N ALA A 675 -5.31 -22.48 4.56
CA ALA A 675 -5.26 -23.40 3.43
C ALA A 675 -3.87 -23.91 3.11
N LYS A 676 -2.79 -23.17 3.46
CA LYS A 676 -1.42 -23.64 3.26
C LYS A 676 -1.08 -24.91 4.07
N ASP A 677 -1.86 -25.21 5.12
CA ASP A 677 -1.62 -26.31 6.06
C ASP A 677 -2.71 -27.40 6.04
N ILE A 678 -3.70 -27.29 5.14
CA ILE A 678 -4.73 -28.33 4.88
C ILE A 678 -4.09 -29.52 4.16
#